data_AF-A0A3N5QJ61-F1
#
_entry.id   AF-A0A3N5QJ61-F1
#
_cell.length_a   1.000
_cell.length_b   1.000
_cell.length_c   1.000
_cell.angle_alpha   90.00
_cell.angle_beta   90.00
_cell.angle_gamma   90.00
#
_symmetry.space_group_name_H-M   'P 1'
#
loop_
_entity.id
_entity.type
_entity.pdbx_description
1 polymer ?
#
loop_
_entity_poly.entity_id
_entity_poly.type
_entity_poly.pdbx_seq_one_letter_code
_entity_poly.pdbx_strand_id
1 'polypeptide(L)'
;MKYFKSILMLTILLTYSFSSAQNIEEINIPYQKFILDNGLTLIVHEDHKAPIVAVNVWYHVGSKNEKPGKTGFAHLFEHLMFNGSENFDDDYFQALERVGATDLNGTTNNDRTNYFQTVPTSALDLALWMESDRMGHLLGAVTQEKLDEQRGVVQNEKRQGEDQPYGGVWELMTANTYPKGHPYSWTVIGAMEDLEAASLEDVHEWFKKYYGAANAVLVIAGDVYTEEVKTKVEKYFGNIPSGQPVSKHEVWIAPMMETKRQVTQDRVSQARLYKVWNAPEWGSEEITFLDLVSDVLASGKTSRFYKRLVYDEQIATDVWCYYDGNEIGSQFQIVATAKPGEDLAKIEKAIDEELLEFLNDGPTQEELDRVRTQHIAGFIRGIERIGGFGGKSDILAQNEVYGGSPDYYKTRLQFVVDADLNDLKETAQKWLTQGAYILEVHPFPDYATTGSDVDRSKLPETETPPDAKFPDFETSTLSNGLKIILANRKSVPVINFNLLVDAGYASDQFSLPGAASLTMAMMDEGTDEMNSLQINEELAKLGANLSTGSGVDMCNVYLSSLKSNLDKSLTIYADVILNPSFPEDELERQRQQRLAQIQREKVTPIQMGLRVFPVYLYGKDHAYGTPFTGSGYEESVKQISQEDLIKFHNTWFKPNNATLIVVGDITLNEVKDRLETLFSSWQQGNVPVKNVSKVNNKEGNTIYLLDRPGSQQSIIFSGHLLPPRSETNDVAVEMMNEILGGSFTSRINMNLREDKHWSYGSRSLILGAKNQRPFMVYALVQTDKTKESLLEVKKEVSEYVSTRPATDDELNKVKLNNTLSLAGQWETIGAVGGSLSEMVIYNLPQDYFETYSQRIKNLSLDQIQSTAKETLEPGNLVWVVVGDKEKIEPGLRELGYDIMHLDSDGKLLDQVGMN
;
A
#
# COMPACT_ATOMS: atom_id res chain seq x y z
N MET A 1 -12.92 56.47 55.19
CA MET A 1 -11.56 56.32 54.62
C MET A 1 -11.09 54.89 54.87
N LYS A 2 -10.39 54.18 53.98
CA LYS A 2 -10.23 54.32 52.52
C LYS A 2 -9.57 53.01 52.01
N TYR A 3 -10.06 52.44 50.90
CA TYR A 3 -9.46 51.37 50.05
C TYR A 3 -9.14 49.96 50.61
N PHE A 4 -9.65 48.97 49.88
CA PHE A 4 -9.05 47.71 49.38
C PHE A 4 -7.99 46.93 50.19
N LYS A 5 -8.23 45.61 50.27
CA LYS A 5 -7.20 44.56 50.20
C LYS A 5 -7.62 43.55 49.12
N SER A 6 -6.67 43.08 48.32
CA SER A 6 -6.89 42.05 47.29
C SER A 6 -6.47 40.66 47.78
N ILE A 7 -6.97 39.63 47.09
CA ILE A 7 -6.79 38.21 47.41
C ILE A 7 -5.62 37.64 46.60
N LEU A 8 -4.85 36.73 47.20
CA LEU A 8 -4.23 35.62 46.49
C LEU A 8 -4.22 34.41 47.42
N MET A 9 -4.68 33.26 46.93
CA MET A 9 -4.69 32.00 47.69
C MET A 9 -4.10 30.91 46.80
N LEU A 10 -3.11 30.19 47.33
CA LEU A 10 -2.29 29.24 46.59
C LEU A 10 -2.84 27.82 46.80
N THR A 11 -3.02 27.07 45.72
CA THR A 11 -3.39 25.64 45.77
C THR A 11 -2.29 24.83 45.09
N ILE A 12 -1.79 23.82 45.78
CA ILE A 12 -0.74 22.92 45.28
C ILE A 12 -1.39 21.57 44.96
N LEU A 13 -1.04 21.00 43.81
CA LEU A 13 -1.37 19.64 43.40
C LEU A 13 -0.06 18.93 43.03
N LEU A 14 0.20 17.77 43.63
CA LEU A 14 1.26 16.86 43.20
C LEU A 14 0.62 15.73 42.39
N THR A 15 1.16 15.47 41.21
CA THR A 15 0.97 14.23 40.45
C THR A 15 2.18 13.32 40.65
N TYR A 16 1.92 12.02 40.85
CA TYR A 16 2.95 10.98 40.78
C TYR A 16 2.68 10.17 39.52
N SER A 17 3.60 10.23 38.56
CA SER A 17 3.63 9.32 37.40
C SER A 17 4.34 8.04 37.79
N PHE A 18 3.77 6.89 37.41
CA PHE A 18 4.47 5.60 37.40
C PHE A 18 4.71 5.22 35.94
N SER A 19 5.97 5.28 35.48
CA SER A 19 6.38 4.57 34.28
C SER A 19 6.54 3.08 34.62
N SER A 20 6.07 2.22 33.73
CA SER A 20 6.25 0.77 33.78
C SER A 20 7.37 0.37 32.83
N ALA A 21 8.62 0.70 33.18
CA ALA A 21 9.81 0.26 32.45
C ALA A 21 9.75 -1.25 32.16
N GLN A 22 9.54 -1.61 30.90
CA GLN A 22 9.26 -2.99 30.51
C GLN A 22 10.53 -3.85 30.61
N ASN A 23 10.40 -5.07 31.15
CA ASN A 23 11.56 -5.90 31.46
C ASN A 23 12.23 -6.42 30.18
N ILE A 24 13.45 -5.95 29.91
CA ILE A 24 14.23 -6.34 28.73
C ILE A 24 14.59 -7.83 28.76
N GLU A 25 14.60 -8.48 29.93
CA GLU A 25 14.83 -9.94 30.05
C GLU A 25 13.72 -10.80 29.40
N GLU A 26 12.55 -10.23 29.06
CA GLU A 26 11.48 -10.92 28.30
C GLU A 26 11.70 -10.89 26.77
N ILE A 27 12.69 -10.14 26.29
CA ILE A 27 13.08 -10.00 24.88
C ILE A 27 14.27 -10.94 24.61
N ASN A 28 13.99 -12.15 24.12
CA ASN A 28 15.01 -13.17 23.89
C ASN A 28 14.67 -14.09 22.70
N ILE A 29 15.60 -14.17 21.74
CA ILE A 29 15.56 -15.08 20.59
C ILE A 29 16.41 -16.33 20.93
N PRO A 30 15.82 -17.51 21.22
CA PRO A 30 16.58 -18.69 21.61
C PRO A 30 17.29 -19.33 20.41
N TYR A 31 18.62 -19.42 20.45
CA TYR A 31 19.43 -20.03 19.38
C TYR A 31 20.42 -21.06 19.92
N GLN A 32 20.87 -21.96 19.05
CA GLN A 32 22.02 -22.84 19.27
C GLN A 32 23.13 -22.46 18.29
N LYS A 33 24.39 -22.44 18.76
CA LYS A 33 25.55 -22.06 17.95
C LYS A 33 26.60 -23.16 17.92
N PHE A 34 27.09 -23.45 16.72
CA PHE A 34 28.13 -24.44 16.43
C PHE A 34 29.24 -23.81 15.60
N ILE A 35 30.41 -24.45 15.60
CA ILE A 35 31.51 -24.18 14.69
C ILE A 35 31.93 -25.55 14.14
N LEU A 36 31.89 -25.71 12.82
CA LEU A 36 32.30 -26.95 12.14
C LEU A 36 33.83 -27.08 12.13
N ASP A 37 34.34 -28.29 11.87
CA ASP A 37 35.79 -28.56 11.80
C ASP A 37 36.54 -27.74 10.74
N ASN A 38 35.84 -27.25 9.70
CA ASN A 38 36.38 -26.32 8.71
C ASN A 38 36.29 -24.83 9.11
N GLY A 39 35.67 -24.52 10.25
CA GLY A 39 35.51 -23.19 10.80
C GLY A 39 34.18 -22.48 10.48
N LEU A 40 33.29 -23.07 9.67
CA LEU A 40 31.97 -22.48 9.41
C LEU A 40 31.21 -22.30 10.74
N THR A 41 30.82 -21.07 11.06
CA THR A 41 29.92 -20.83 12.17
C THR A 41 28.48 -21.11 11.72
N LEU A 42 27.79 -22.00 12.43
CA LEU A 42 26.36 -22.27 12.24
C LEU A 42 25.59 -21.71 13.44
N ILE A 43 24.50 -20.99 13.18
CA ILE A 43 23.49 -20.60 14.17
C ILE A 43 22.16 -21.22 13.74
N VAL A 44 21.47 -21.88 14.66
CA VAL A 44 20.13 -22.43 14.43
C VAL A 44 19.13 -21.83 15.42
N HIS A 45 17.99 -21.37 14.90
CA HIS A 45 16.83 -20.93 15.67
C HIS A 45 15.62 -21.80 15.30
N GLU A 46 15.08 -22.53 16.27
CA GLU A 46 13.90 -23.38 16.09
C GLU A 46 12.62 -22.56 16.28
N ASP A 47 11.84 -22.40 15.22
CA ASP A 47 10.58 -21.65 15.21
C ASP A 47 9.53 -22.33 14.33
N HIS A 48 8.81 -23.26 14.94
CA HIS A 48 7.76 -24.07 14.30
C HIS A 48 6.45 -23.29 14.01
N LYS A 49 6.45 -21.95 13.97
CA LYS A 49 5.21 -21.16 13.72
C LYS A 49 4.67 -21.26 12.30
N ALA A 50 5.53 -21.59 11.33
CA ALA A 50 5.17 -21.77 9.91
C ALA A 50 6.19 -22.70 9.23
N PRO A 51 5.79 -23.56 8.26
CA PRO A 51 6.64 -24.57 7.63
C PRO A 51 7.60 -23.98 6.58
N ILE A 52 8.38 -22.99 7.01
CA ILE A 52 9.36 -22.23 6.23
C ILE A 52 10.65 -22.09 7.05
N VAL A 53 11.77 -21.93 6.35
CA VAL A 53 13.10 -21.84 6.92
C VAL A 53 13.88 -20.76 6.17
N ALA A 54 14.29 -19.72 6.89
CA ALA A 54 15.26 -18.75 6.43
C ALA A 54 16.67 -19.36 6.50
N VAL A 55 17.37 -19.31 5.38
CA VAL A 55 18.79 -19.68 5.21
C VAL A 55 19.53 -18.39 4.89
N ASN A 56 20.55 -18.04 5.68
CA ASN A 56 21.25 -16.76 5.52
C ASN A 56 22.76 -16.92 5.76
N VAL A 57 23.58 -16.77 4.72
CA VAL A 57 25.04 -16.88 4.77
C VAL A 57 25.66 -15.49 4.74
N TRP A 58 26.31 -15.07 5.83
CA TRP A 58 27.12 -13.85 5.91
C TRP A 58 28.59 -14.18 5.80
N TYR A 59 29.29 -13.52 4.89
CA TYR A 59 30.75 -13.51 4.83
C TYR A 59 31.26 -12.20 5.43
N HIS A 60 32.25 -12.26 6.33
CA HIS A 60 32.88 -11.07 6.90
C HIS A 60 33.89 -10.49 5.90
N VAL A 61 33.36 -9.97 4.78
CA VAL A 61 34.08 -9.25 3.74
C VAL A 61 33.15 -8.20 3.12
N GLY A 62 33.56 -6.94 3.15
CA GLY A 62 32.90 -5.82 2.47
C GLY A 62 33.92 -4.93 1.78
N SER A 63 33.51 -3.76 1.26
CA SER A 63 34.43 -2.89 0.51
C SER A 63 35.63 -2.40 1.34
N LYS A 64 35.55 -2.35 2.68
CA LYS A 64 36.70 -2.06 3.55
C LYS A 64 37.89 -2.98 3.34
N ASN A 65 37.63 -4.22 2.90
CA ASN A 65 38.62 -5.27 2.71
C ASN A 65 39.32 -5.21 1.33
N GLU A 66 38.97 -4.22 0.52
CA GLU A 66 39.55 -3.94 -0.79
C GLU A 66 40.89 -3.20 -0.68
N LYS A 67 41.42 -2.74 -1.81
CA LYS A 67 42.64 -1.94 -1.87
C LYS A 67 42.47 -0.82 -2.91
N PRO A 68 43.12 0.34 -2.73
CA PRO A 68 43.20 1.34 -3.79
C PRO A 68 43.78 0.72 -5.08
N GLY A 69 43.06 0.81 -6.20
CA GLY A 69 43.40 0.15 -7.46
C GLY A 69 42.83 -1.28 -7.63
N LYS A 70 41.97 -1.74 -6.70
CA LYS A 70 41.16 -2.97 -6.73
C LYS A 70 39.89 -2.80 -5.86
N THR A 71 39.08 -1.78 -6.16
CA THR A 71 37.80 -1.49 -5.49
C THR A 71 36.59 -2.09 -6.22
N GLY A 72 35.47 -2.26 -5.52
CA GLY A 72 34.23 -2.87 -6.06
C GLY A 72 34.25 -4.40 -6.13
N PHE A 73 35.32 -5.02 -5.64
CA PHE A 73 35.51 -6.48 -5.61
C PHE A 73 34.56 -7.21 -4.64
N ALA A 74 34.14 -6.57 -3.55
CA ALA A 74 33.15 -7.16 -2.65
C ALA A 74 31.81 -7.35 -3.37
N HIS A 75 31.33 -6.28 -4.03
CA HIS A 75 30.06 -6.27 -4.74
C HIS A 75 30.10 -7.08 -6.05
N LEU A 76 31.19 -7.02 -6.83
CA LEU A 76 31.37 -7.87 -8.00
C LEU A 76 31.30 -9.37 -7.65
N PHE A 77 31.71 -9.75 -6.44
CA PHE A 77 31.56 -11.11 -5.96
C PHE A 77 30.14 -11.51 -5.61
N GLU A 78 29.28 -10.58 -5.21
CA GLU A 78 27.85 -10.85 -5.00
C GLU A 78 27.18 -11.34 -6.29
N HIS A 79 27.45 -10.64 -7.40
CA HIS A 79 26.95 -10.98 -8.73
C HIS A 79 27.56 -12.27 -9.29
N LEU A 80 28.89 -12.43 -9.20
CA LEU A 80 29.56 -13.68 -9.62
C LEU A 80 29.09 -14.91 -8.82
N MET A 81 28.63 -14.71 -7.59
CA MET A 81 28.05 -15.74 -6.72
C MET A 81 26.61 -16.09 -7.10
N PHE A 82 26.01 -15.48 -8.13
CA PHE A 82 24.70 -15.87 -8.65
C PHE A 82 24.77 -16.70 -9.93
N ASN A 83 25.67 -16.39 -10.87
CA ASN A 83 25.74 -17.05 -12.20
C ASN A 83 26.33 -18.47 -12.19
N GLY A 84 25.89 -19.34 -11.29
CA GLY A 84 26.17 -20.78 -11.27
C GLY A 84 27.54 -21.20 -10.70
N SER A 85 27.62 -22.47 -10.31
CA SER A 85 28.78 -23.15 -9.70
C SER A 85 29.10 -24.46 -10.45
N GLU A 86 30.23 -25.12 -10.16
CA GLU A 86 30.72 -26.28 -10.93
C GLU A 86 29.69 -27.41 -11.11
N ASN A 87 28.77 -27.59 -10.16
CA ASN A 87 27.76 -28.64 -10.20
C ASN A 87 26.34 -28.09 -10.50
N PHE A 88 26.17 -26.78 -10.65
CA PHE A 88 24.96 -26.12 -11.12
C PHE A 88 25.31 -24.90 -11.99
N ASP A 89 25.63 -25.16 -13.25
CA ASP A 89 26.04 -24.15 -14.26
C ASP A 89 24.79 -23.47 -14.89
N ASP A 90 23.95 -22.87 -14.04
CA ASP A 90 22.63 -22.28 -14.32
C ASP A 90 22.27 -21.21 -13.21
N ASP A 91 21.08 -20.60 -13.23
CA ASP A 91 20.79 -19.14 -13.02
C ASP A 91 20.15 -18.71 -11.59
N TYR A 92 20.25 -17.43 -11.08
CA TYR A 92 19.75 -16.81 -9.74
C TYR A 92 18.78 -15.50 -9.39
N PHE A 93 18.12 -14.62 -10.23
CA PHE A 93 16.66 -14.04 -10.21
C PHE A 93 15.41 -14.42 -11.27
N GLN A 94 15.52 -15.03 -12.52
CA GLN A 94 14.60 -15.97 -13.32
C GLN A 94 14.63 -17.60 -13.50
N ALA A 95 15.59 -18.52 -13.13
CA ALA A 95 15.67 -20.04 -13.27
C ALA A 95 15.92 -21.13 -12.10
N LEU A 96 16.24 -20.91 -10.79
CA LEU A 96 16.23 -21.87 -9.61
C LEU A 96 14.95 -22.04 -8.69
N GLU A 97 14.27 -20.96 -8.21
CA GLU A 97 12.96 -20.85 -7.45
C GLU A 97 11.90 -22.01 -7.44
N ARG A 98 11.94 -23.08 -8.26
CA ARG A 98 10.97 -24.22 -8.40
C ARG A 98 10.31 -24.75 -7.12
N VAL A 99 10.89 -24.43 -5.96
CA VAL A 99 10.52 -24.82 -4.61
C VAL A 99 9.75 -23.74 -3.82
N GLY A 100 9.40 -22.60 -4.42
CA GLY A 100 8.64 -21.53 -3.78
C GLY A 100 9.45 -20.70 -2.79
N ALA A 101 10.68 -20.31 -3.16
CA ALA A 101 11.51 -19.45 -2.33
C ALA A 101 10.92 -18.01 -2.25
N THR A 102 10.87 -17.44 -1.06
CA THR A 102 10.58 -16.02 -0.81
C THR A 102 11.80 -15.34 -0.20
N ASP A 103 11.82 -14.01 -0.19
CA ASP A 103 12.86 -13.21 0.46
C ASP A 103 14.29 -13.57 0.01
N LEU A 104 14.44 -14.08 -1.23
CA LEU A 104 15.72 -14.43 -1.82
C LEU A 104 16.43 -13.16 -2.31
N ASN A 105 17.61 -12.87 -1.77
CA ASN A 105 18.51 -11.84 -2.31
C ASN A 105 19.97 -12.01 -1.86
N GLY A 106 20.86 -11.24 -2.49
CA GLY A 106 22.18 -10.89 -1.98
C GLY A 106 22.14 -9.48 -1.40
N THR A 107 23.11 -9.12 -0.55
CA THR A 107 23.50 -7.71 -0.35
C THR A 107 24.93 -7.55 0.16
N THR A 108 25.65 -6.58 -0.41
CA THR A 108 26.98 -6.13 0.03
C THR A 108 26.90 -4.74 0.68
N ASN A 109 27.71 -4.49 1.71
CA ASN A 109 27.98 -3.14 2.20
C ASN A 109 29.48 -2.93 2.49
N ASN A 110 29.83 -1.86 3.21
CA ASN A 110 31.22 -1.58 3.57
C ASN A 110 31.88 -2.70 4.39
N ASP A 111 31.09 -3.51 5.11
CA ASP A 111 31.56 -4.40 6.17
C ASP A 111 31.40 -5.90 5.90
N ARG A 112 30.37 -6.29 5.13
CA ARG A 112 29.98 -7.68 4.89
C ARG A 112 29.31 -7.86 3.52
N THR A 113 29.30 -9.12 3.07
CA THR A 113 28.54 -9.59 1.90
C THR A 113 27.68 -10.76 2.40
N ASN A 114 26.38 -10.77 2.12
CA ASN A 114 25.52 -11.89 2.50
C ASN A 114 24.59 -12.32 1.37
N TYR A 115 24.07 -13.54 1.51
CA TYR A 115 23.03 -14.10 0.68
C TYR A 115 21.99 -14.76 1.59
N PHE A 116 20.73 -14.63 1.25
CA PHE A 116 19.64 -15.11 2.08
C PHE A 116 18.42 -15.49 1.25
N GLN A 117 17.66 -16.46 1.76
CA GLN A 117 16.38 -16.90 1.20
C GLN A 117 15.53 -17.56 2.27
N THR A 118 14.21 -17.37 2.20
CA THR A 118 13.22 -18.16 2.91
C THR A 118 12.71 -19.26 1.99
N VAL A 119 12.78 -20.52 2.39
CA VAL A 119 12.25 -21.66 1.62
C VAL A 119 11.29 -22.49 2.46
N PRO A 120 10.30 -23.21 1.87
CA PRO A 120 9.52 -24.20 2.59
C PRO A 120 10.42 -25.25 3.25
N THR A 121 10.03 -25.80 4.41
CA THR A 121 10.85 -26.79 5.15
C THR A 121 11.30 -27.98 4.28
N SER A 122 10.44 -28.43 3.37
CA SER A 122 10.71 -29.50 2.40
C SER A 122 11.81 -29.19 1.38
N ALA A 123 12.17 -27.91 1.21
CA ALA A 123 13.17 -27.41 0.27
C ALA A 123 14.51 -27.03 0.93
N LEU A 124 14.63 -27.15 2.26
CA LEU A 124 15.85 -26.82 3.00
C LEU A 124 17.08 -27.59 2.50
N ASP A 125 16.93 -28.88 2.14
CA ASP A 125 18.03 -29.67 1.56
C ASP A 125 18.50 -29.12 0.20
N LEU A 126 17.64 -28.49 -0.61
CA LEU A 126 18.05 -27.82 -1.84
C LEU A 126 18.77 -26.51 -1.53
N ALA A 127 18.20 -25.67 -0.67
CA ALA A 127 18.82 -24.39 -0.30
C ALA A 127 20.23 -24.59 0.31
N LEU A 128 20.38 -25.55 1.23
CA LEU A 128 21.69 -25.89 1.81
C LEU A 128 22.66 -26.45 0.76
N TRP A 129 22.17 -27.23 -0.21
CA TRP A 129 23.03 -27.75 -1.28
C TRP A 129 23.52 -26.62 -2.20
N MET A 130 22.61 -25.76 -2.69
CA MET A 130 22.92 -24.61 -3.53
C MET A 130 23.95 -23.67 -2.86
N GLU A 131 23.73 -23.30 -1.59
CA GLU A 131 24.69 -22.47 -0.85
C GLU A 131 26.05 -23.15 -0.63
N SER A 132 26.07 -24.48 -0.46
CA SER A 132 27.32 -25.22 -0.29
C SER A 132 28.12 -25.36 -1.58
N ASP A 133 27.45 -25.56 -2.72
CA ASP A 133 28.11 -25.63 -4.03
C ASP A 133 28.63 -24.25 -4.43
N ARG A 134 27.85 -23.21 -4.18
CA ARG A 134 28.28 -21.82 -4.27
C ARG A 134 29.51 -21.50 -3.42
N MET A 135 29.53 -21.87 -2.14
CA MET A 135 30.67 -21.59 -1.26
C MET A 135 31.92 -22.45 -1.57
N GLY A 136 31.74 -23.69 -2.03
CA GLY A 136 32.84 -24.65 -2.25
C GLY A 136 33.38 -24.71 -3.67
N HIS A 137 32.53 -24.45 -4.67
CA HIS A 137 32.67 -24.91 -6.05
C HIS A 137 32.36 -23.80 -7.09
N LEU A 138 32.45 -22.52 -6.73
CA LEU A 138 32.24 -21.42 -7.68
C LEU A 138 33.28 -21.41 -8.82
N LEU A 139 34.56 -21.62 -8.49
CA LEU A 139 35.68 -21.22 -9.36
C LEU A 139 35.79 -21.95 -10.70
N GLY A 140 35.36 -23.21 -10.81
CA GLY A 140 35.36 -23.91 -12.09
C GLY A 140 34.24 -23.47 -13.04
N ALA A 141 33.20 -22.79 -12.52
CA ALA A 141 32.12 -22.19 -13.32
C ALA A 141 32.36 -20.70 -13.63
N VAL A 142 33.22 -20.01 -12.87
CA VAL A 142 33.68 -18.64 -13.19
C VAL A 142 34.67 -18.70 -14.34
N THR A 143 34.15 -18.61 -15.56
CA THR A 143 34.95 -18.45 -16.78
C THR A 143 35.30 -16.98 -17.01
N GLN A 144 36.23 -16.70 -17.92
CA GLN A 144 36.47 -15.32 -18.39
C GLN A 144 35.20 -14.72 -19.03
N GLU A 145 34.37 -15.56 -19.68
CA GLU A 145 33.12 -15.15 -20.32
C GLU A 145 32.09 -14.65 -19.29
N LYS A 146 31.85 -15.41 -18.20
CA LYS A 146 31.00 -14.95 -17.08
C LYS A 146 31.59 -13.78 -16.31
N LEU A 147 32.91 -13.68 -16.22
CA LEU A 147 33.56 -12.52 -15.61
C LEU A 147 33.37 -11.25 -16.45
N ASP A 148 33.54 -11.35 -17.77
CA ASP A 148 33.31 -10.23 -18.69
C ASP A 148 31.83 -9.81 -18.71
N GLU A 149 30.90 -10.79 -18.61
CA GLU A 149 29.47 -10.57 -18.41
C GLU A 149 29.16 -9.84 -17.10
N GLN A 150 29.61 -10.36 -15.94
CA GLN A 150 29.26 -9.77 -14.64
C GLN A 150 30.01 -8.47 -14.33
N ARG A 151 31.21 -8.25 -14.91
CA ARG A 151 31.80 -6.90 -15.02
C ARG A 151 30.87 -5.98 -15.79
N GLY A 152 30.28 -6.43 -16.90
CA GLY A 152 29.30 -5.69 -17.68
C GLY A 152 28.03 -5.34 -16.87
N VAL A 153 27.51 -6.29 -16.08
CA VAL A 153 26.36 -6.09 -15.18
C VAL A 153 26.69 -5.06 -14.09
N VAL A 154 27.77 -5.24 -13.33
CA VAL A 154 28.10 -4.36 -12.19
C VAL A 154 28.56 -2.97 -12.65
N GLN A 155 29.25 -2.85 -13.80
CA GLN A 155 29.50 -1.54 -14.39
C GLN A 155 28.22 -0.84 -14.87
N ASN A 156 27.22 -1.59 -15.33
CA ASN A 156 25.91 -1.05 -15.67
C ASN A 156 25.10 -0.67 -14.41
N GLU A 157 25.22 -1.43 -13.32
CA GLU A 157 24.64 -1.06 -12.04
C GLU A 157 25.27 0.22 -11.47
N LYS A 158 26.60 0.37 -11.55
CA LYS A 158 27.28 1.63 -11.17
C LYS A 158 26.74 2.81 -11.97
N ARG A 159 26.65 2.67 -13.30
CA ARG A 159 26.05 3.67 -14.19
C ARG A 159 24.63 4.01 -13.75
N GLN A 160 23.78 3.03 -13.45
CA GLN A 160 22.43 3.34 -12.98
C GLN A 160 22.45 4.02 -11.61
N GLY A 161 23.20 3.52 -10.63
CA GLY A 161 23.30 4.08 -9.29
C GLY A 161 23.76 5.54 -9.28
N GLU A 162 24.55 5.95 -10.27
CA GLU A 162 25.01 7.34 -10.48
C GLU A 162 24.06 8.17 -11.35
N ASP A 163 23.40 7.59 -12.37
CA ASP A 163 22.42 8.26 -13.24
C ASP A 163 21.00 8.34 -12.62
N GLN A 164 20.76 7.68 -11.48
CA GLN A 164 19.56 7.90 -10.66
C GLN A 164 19.61 9.29 -9.97
N PRO A 165 18.44 9.92 -9.72
CA PRO A 165 18.39 11.18 -8.99
C PRO A 165 19.08 11.12 -7.61
N TYR A 166 20.02 12.03 -7.36
CA TYR A 166 20.89 12.11 -6.17
C TYR A 166 21.93 10.98 -6.07
N GLY A 167 22.16 10.21 -7.14
CA GLY A 167 23.01 9.02 -7.16
C GLY A 167 24.48 9.29 -6.85
N GLY A 168 25.09 10.22 -7.60
CA GLY A 168 26.50 10.61 -7.43
C GLY A 168 26.87 11.25 -6.08
N VAL A 169 25.90 11.47 -5.18
CA VAL A 169 26.12 12.06 -3.85
C VAL A 169 27.02 11.17 -2.98
N TRP A 170 26.91 9.85 -3.08
CA TRP A 170 27.64 8.92 -2.22
C TRP A 170 29.16 9.00 -2.43
N GLU A 171 29.64 9.09 -3.67
CA GLU A 171 31.07 9.31 -3.94
C GLU A 171 31.55 10.64 -3.34
N LEU A 172 30.76 11.71 -3.48
CA LEU A 172 31.09 13.04 -2.96
C LEU A 172 31.07 13.11 -1.43
N MET A 173 30.19 12.37 -0.76
CA MET A 173 30.21 12.21 0.70
C MET A 173 31.45 11.46 1.14
N THR A 174 31.60 10.21 0.68
CA THR A 174 32.70 9.30 1.00
C THR A 174 34.09 9.95 0.82
N ALA A 175 34.31 10.66 -0.29
CA ALA A 175 35.59 11.31 -0.59
C ALA A 175 35.89 12.56 0.25
N ASN A 176 34.86 13.17 0.89
CA ASN A 176 35.01 14.39 1.69
C ASN A 176 34.92 14.14 3.19
N THR A 177 34.14 13.16 3.66
CA THR A 177 33.97 12.87 5.08
C THR A 177 35.16 12.09 5.65
N TYR A 178 35.65 11.08 4.92
CA TYR A 178 36.78 10.24 5.35
C TYR A 178 38.14 10.67 4.76
N PRO A 179 39.26 10.47 5.48
CA PRO A 179 40.59 10.79 4.96
C PRO A 179 41.03 9.78 3.88
N LYS A 180 41.77 10.23 2.87
CA LYS A 180 42.27 9.36 1.79
C LYS A 180 43.06 8.17 2.34
N GLY A 181 42.61 6.94 2.02
CA GLY A 181 43.20 5.70 2.50
C GLY A 181 42.52 5.12 3.75
N HIS A 182 41.45 5.76 4.23
CA HIS A 182 40.48 5.12 5.12
C HIS A 182 39.75 3.99 4.37
N PRO A 183 39.40 2.86 5.01
CA PRO A 183 38.66 1.78 4.35
C PRO A 183 37.28 2.19 3.81
N TYR A 184 36.65 3.20 4.41
CA TYR A 184 35.41 3.81 3.92
C TYR A 184 35.68 5.10 3.10
N SER A 185 36.80 5.19 2.37
CA SER A 185 37.10 6.32 1.45
C SER A 185 36.85 6.01 -0.03
N TRP A 186 36.12 4.93 -0.32
CA TRP A 186 35.52 4.61 -1.62
C TRP A 186 34.14 3.96 -1.42
N THR A 187 33.28 4.01 -2.43
CA THR A 187 31.92 3.44 -2.39
C THR A 187 31.95 1.92 -2.56
N VAL A 188 30.92 1.22 -2.08
CA VAL A 188 30.84 -0.26 -2.08
C VAL A 188 30.95 -0.86 -3.50
N ILE A 189 30.45 -0.13 -4.50
CA ILE A 189 30.46 -0.54 -5.91
C ILE A 189 31.80 -0.27 -6.62
N GLY A 190 32.72 0.46 -6.00
CA GLY A 190 34.07 0.72 -6.50
C GLY A 190 34.18 1.70 -7.67
N ALA A 191 35.39 1.79 -8.22
CA ALA A 191 35.74 2.61 -9.37
C ALA A 191 35.58 1.87 -10.71
N MET A 192 35.21 2.59 -11.77
CA MET A 192 34.99 2.01 -13.11
C MET A 192 36.26 1.36 -13.67
N GLU A 193 37.42 2.00 -13.45
CA GLU A 193 38.74 1.56 -13.88
C GLU A 193 39.21 0.30 -13.12
N ASP A 194 38.89 0.18 -11.84
CA ASP A 194 39.25 -0.99 -11.02
C ASP A 194 38.42 -2.22 -11.46
N LEU A 195 37.13 -2.02 -11.76
CA LEU A 195 36.26 -3.04 -12.37
C LEU A 195 36.71 -3.40 -13.80
N GLU A 196 37.21 -2.44 -14.59
CA GLU A 196 37.76 -2.71 -15.93
C GLU A 196 39.11 -3.45 -15.86
N ALA A 197 39.91 -3.22 -14.81
CA ALA A 197 41.18 -3.89 -14.59
C ALA A 197 41.06 -5.31 -13.97
N ALA A 198 39.93 -5.64 -13.34
CA ALA A 198 39.72 -6.90 -12.62
C ALA A 198 39.86 -8.14 -13.51
N SER A 199 40.94 -8.91 -13.34
CA SER A 199 41.20 -10.14 -14.11
C SER A 199 40.65 -11.39 -13.42
N LEU A 200 40.55 -12.49 -14.18
CA LEU A 200 40.16 -13.80 -13.64
C LEU A 200 41.10 -14.29 -12.54
N GLU A 201 42.39 -13.91 -12.57
CA GLU A 201 43.34 -14.21 -11.51
C GLU A 201 43.02 -13.43 -10.23
N ASP A 202 42.70 -12.13 -10.33
CA ASP A 202 42.31 -11.30 -9.17
C ASP A 202 41.04 -11.80 -8.50
N VAL A 203 40.07 -12.23 -9.31
CA VAL A 203 38.81 -12.84 -8.88
C VAL A 203 39.09 -14.16 -8.17
N HIS A 204 39.91 -15.02 -8.77
CA HIS A 204 40.31 -16.29 -8.17
C HIS A 204 41.17 -16.12 -6.91
N GLU A 205 41.89 -15.01 -6.73
CA GLU A 205 42.55 -14.66 -5.46
C GLU A 205 41.56 -14.19 -4.41
N TRP A 206 40.62 -13.30 -4.75
CA TRP A 206 39.64 -12.73 -3.84
C TRP A 206 38.75 -13.80 -3.20
N PHE A 207 38.18 -14.70 -4.01
CA PHE A 207 37.36 -15.82 -3.51
C PHE A 207 38.12 -16.68 -2.50
N LYS A 208 39.31 -17.17 -2.87
CA LYS A 208 40.16 -18.03 -2.02
C LYS A 208 40.59 -17.36 -0.73
N LYS A 209 40.62 -16.02 -0.69
CA LYS A 209 40.97 -15.25 0.49
C LYS A 209 39.80 -15.04 1.44
N TYR A 210 38.61 -14.74 0.93
CA TYR A 210 37.50 -14.20 1.74
C TYR A 210 36.24 -15.06 1.85
N TYR A 211 36.03 -16.02 0.93
CA TYR A 211 34.80 -16.83 0.85
C TYR A 211 34.96 -18.25 1.44
N GLY A 212 36.08 -18.55 2.08
CA GLY A 212 36.28 -19.81 2.79
C GLY A 212 35.50 -19.89 4.11
N ALA A 213 35.21 -21.12 4.53
CA ALA A 213 34.26 -21.42 5.61
C ALA A 213 34.49 -20.66 6.94
N ALA A 214 35.75 -20.44 7.36
CA ALA A 214 36.06 -19.76 8.62
C ALA A 214 35.82 -18.23 8.61
N ASN A 215 35.54 -17.64 7.44
CA ASN A 215 35.13 -16.24 7.33
C ASN A 215 33.60 -16.08 7.22
N ALA A 216 32.85 -17.18 7.35
CA ALA A 216 31.39 -17.22 7.13
C ALA A 216 30.58 -17.59 8.40
N VAL A 217 29.36 -17.04 8.46
CA VAL A 217 28.32 -17.37 9.43
C VAL A 217 27.08 -17.78 8.64
N LEU A 218 26.65 -19.03 8.79
CA LEU A 218 25.37 -19.52 8.30
C LEU A 218 24.33 -19.47 9.43
N VAL A 219 23.20 -18.81 9.18
CA VAL A 219 22.02 -18.81 10.06
C VAL A 219 20.92 -19.63 9.41
N ILE A 220 20.29 -20.51 10.20
CA ILE A 220 19.11 -21.30 9.82
C ILE A 220 18.01 -21.00 10.84
N ALA A 221 16.89 -20.40 10.43
CA ALA A 221 15.82 -19.98 11.33
C ALA A 221 14.44 -20.36 10.79
N GLY A 222 13.63 -21.09 11.56
CA GLY A 222 12.28 -21.49 11.15
C GLY A 222 11.90 -22.89 11.63
N ASP A 223 11.00 -23.55 10.90
CA ASP A 223 10.47 -24.87 11.26
C ASP A 223 11.49 -25.99 11.01
N VAL A 224 12.43 -26.15 11.95
CA VAL A 224 13.54 -27.10 11.90
C VAL A 224 13.89 -27.64 13.29
N TYR A 225 14.59 -28.78 13.32
CA TYR A 225 15.23 -29.30 14.53
C TYR A 225 16.75 -29.18 14.43
N THR A 226 17.40 -28.68 15.48
CA THR A 226 18.82 -28.26 15.46
C THR A 226 19.76 -29.38 15.05
N GLU A 227 19.63 -30.58 15.62
CA GLU A 227 20.51 -31.71 15.29
C GLU A 227 20.34 -32.21 13.85
N GLU A 228 19.14 -32.09 13.28
CA GLU A 228 18.91 -32.38 11.86
C GLU A 228 19.58 -31.31 10.97
N VAL A 229 19.39 -30.02 11.28
CA VAL A 229 20.04 -28.91 10.57
C VAL A 229 21.55 -29.06 10.62
N LYS A 230 22.12 -29.26 11.81
CA LYS A 230 23.54 -29.50 12.03
C LYS A 230 24.06 -30.66 11.18
N THR A 231 23.34 -31.79 11.15
CA THR A 231 23.68 -32.95 10.32
C THR A 231 23.62 -32.63 8.81
N LYS A 232 22.63 -31.86 8.34
CA LYS A 232 22.57 -31.41 6.92
C LYS A 232 23.72 -30.44 6.60
N VAL A 233 24.01 -29.47 7.46
CA VAL A 233 25.08 -28.48 7.25
C VAL A 233 26.46 -29.15 7.28
N GLU A 234 26.72 -30.09 8.19
CA GLU A 234 27.92 -30.92 8.20
C GLU A 234 28.08 -31.74 6.90
N LYS A 235 26.98 -32.33 6.40
CA LYS A 235 26.94 -33.09 5.14
C LYS A 235 27.28 -32.23 3.92
N TYR A 236 26.70 -31.03 3.81
CA TYR A 236 26.84 -30.18 2.63
C TYR A 236 28.09 -29.29 2.69
N PHE A 237 28.31 -28.57 3.78
CA PHE A 237 29.41 -27.59 3.92
C PHE A 237 30.69 -28.18 4.51
N GLY A 238 30.66 -29.33 5.19
CA GLY A 238 31.80 -29.83 5.98
C GLY A 238 33.07 -30.15 5.19
N ASN A 239 32.96 -30.38 3.88
CA ASN A 239 34.12 -30.61 2.99
C ASN A 239 34.72 -29.31 2.41
N ILE A 240 34.07 -28.16 2.60
CA ILE A 240 34.51 -26.87 2.04
C ILE A 240 35.77 -26.38 2.79
N PRO A 241 36.83 -25.91 2.10
CA PRO A 241 38.02 -25.40 2.75
C PRO A 241 37.78 -24.20 3.69
N SER A 242 38.58 -24.13 4.75
CA SER A 242 38.51 -23.09 5.78
C SER A 242 38.74 -21.65 5.25
N GLY A 243 39.48 -21.51 4.13
CA GLY A 243 39.92 -20.22 3.58
C GLY A 243 41.30 -19.80 4.08
N GLN A 244 41.67 -18.55 3.78
CA GLN A 244 42.88 -17.93 4.32
C GLN A 244 42.55 -17.08 5.56
N PRO A 245 43.47 -16.91 6.53
CA PRO A 245 43.26 -15.99 7.64
C PRO A 245 43.05 -14.54 7.17
N VAL A 246 41.91 -13.95 7.52
CA VAL A 246 41.55 -12.56 7.17
C VAL A 246 41.99 -11.59 8.27
N SER A 247 42.60 -10.48 7.86
CA SER A 247 42.96 -9.36 8.72
C SER A 247 41.76 -8.43 8.96
N LYS A 248 41.47 -8.10 10.22
CA LYS A 248 40.45 -7.11 10.60
C LYS A 248 41.03 -5.70 10.72
N HIS A 249 40.17 -4.70 10.63
CA HIS A 249 40.51 -3.30 10.90
C HIS A 249 40.21 -2.96 12.36
N GLU A 250 40.89 -1.93 12.89
CA GLU A 250 40.55 -1.32 14.17
C GLU A 250 39.55 -0.17 13.95
N VAL A 251 38.81 0.20 15.00
CA VAL A 251 37.86 1.33 14.97
C VAL A 251 38.59 2.63 14.61
N TRP A 252 38.04 3.37 13.65
CA TRP A 252 38.63 4.60 13.11
C TRP A 252 37.54 5.59 12.66
N ILE A 253 36.78 6.12 13.63
CA ILE A 253 35.66 7.09 13.43
C ILE A 253 36.04 8.29 12.54
N ALA A 254 37.30 8.75 12.60
CA ALA A 254 37.82 9.89 11.82
C ALA A 254 36.91 11.16 11.88
N PRO A 255 36.61 11.70 13.08
CA PRO A 255 35.71 12.85 13.24
C PRO A 255 36.23 14.11 12.54
N MET A 256 35.31 14.95 12.05
CA MET A 256 35.64 16.17 11.31
C MET A 256 35.87 17.36 12.25
N MET A 257 37.11 17.86 12.27
CA MET A 257 37.53 18.97 13.14
C MET A 257 37.10 20.36 12.66
N GLU A 258 36.70 20.49 11.39
CA GLU A 258 36.29 21.75 10.75
C GLU A 258 35.10 21.48 9.81
N THR A 259 34.18 22.44 9.70
CA THR A 259 33.04 22.33 8.79
C THR A 259 33.49 22.46 7.33
N LYS A 260 33.26 21.40 6.54
CA LYS A 260 33.54 21.37 5.09
C LYS A 260 32.26 21.69 4.31
N ARG A 261 32.35 22.44 3.21
CA ARG A 261 31.19 22.80 2.39
C ARG A 261 31.46 22.59 0.90
N GLN A 262 30.58 21.88 0.20
CA GLN A 262 30.65 21.63 -1.24
C GLN A 262 29.29 21.92 -1.92
N VAL A 263 29.33 22.30 -3.19
CA VAL A 263 28.16 22.46 -4.06
C VAL A 263 28.39 21.60 -5.31
N THR A 264 27.38 20.86 -5.76
CA THR A 264 27.41 20.03 -6.96
C THR A 264 26.13 20.16 -7.78
N GLN A 265 26.13 19.61 -9.00
CA GLN A 265 24.94 19.43 -9.82
C GLN A 265 24.74 17.95 -10.16
N ASP A 266 23.50 17.47 -10.07
CA ASP A 266 23.11 16.08 -10.33
C ASP A 266 21.67 15.96 -10.87
N ARG A 267 21.30 14.81 -11.43
CA ARG A 267 20.23 14.60 -12.44
C ARG A 267 18.79 14.65 -11.90
N VAL A 268 18.46 15.71 -11.16
CA VAL A 268 17.31 15.82 -10.25
C VAL A 268 16.35 16.97 -10.60
N SER A 269 15.10 16.91 -10.11
CA SER A 269 14.09 17.96 -10.32
C SER A 269 14.06 19.05 -9.24
N GLN A 270 14.75 18.86 -8.12
CA GLN A 270 14.72 19.73 -6.94
C GLN A 270 16.13 19.87 -6.34
N ALA A 271 16.45 21.02 -5.74
CA ALA A 271 17.71 21.15 -5.01
C ALA A 271 17.62 20.43 -3.65
N ARG A 272 18.73 19.88 -3.14
CA ARG A 272 18.76 19.15 -1.87
C ARG A 272 20.00 19.50 -1.05
N LEU A 273 19.80 19.69 0.25
CA LEU A 273 20.86 19.88 1.23
C LEU A 273 21.14 18.56 1.97
N TYR A 274 22.41 18.22 2.13
CA TYR A 274 22.89 17.17 3.02
C TYR A 274 23.81 17.81 4.09
N LYS A 275 23.58 17.51 5.37
CA LYS A 275 24.51 17.80 6.47
C LYS A 275 24.90 16.47 7.12
N VAL A 276 26.19 16.16 7.17
CA VAL A 276 26.73 14.83 7.48
C VAL A 276 27.82 14.93 8.54
N TRP A 277 27.80 14.05 9.52
CA TRP A 277 28.81 13.93 10.57
C TRP A 277 29.35 12.49 10.56
N ASN A 278 30.67 12.32 10.72
CA ASN A 278 31.21 11.00 11.09
C ASN A 278 30.94 10.78 12.58
N ALA A 279 30.43 9.59 12.91
CA ALA A 279 29.87 9.25 14.21
C ALA A 279 30.46 7.92 14.74
N PRO A 280 30.32 7.62 16.04
CA PRO A 280 30.83 6.39 16.65
C PRO A 280 30.40 5.10 15.93
N GLU A 281 31.22 4.07 16.04
CA GLU A 281 31.04 2.77 15.36
C GLU A 281 29.70 2.08 15.69
N TRP A 282 29.26 1.20 14.80
CA TRP A 282 28.06 0.40 14.98
C TRP A 282 28.10 -0.40 16.29
N GLY A 283 26.99 -0.40 17.03
CA GLY A 283 26.87 -1.07 18.33
C GLY A 283 27.43 -0.28 19.52
N SER A 284 27.94 0.94 19.32
CA SER A 284 28.27 1.85 20.42
C SER A 284 27.03 2.42 21.12
N GLU A 285 27.15 2.75 22.40
CA GLU A 285 26.08 3.43 23.16
C GLU A 285 25.74 4.79 22.53
N GLU A 286 26.76 5.50 22.02
CA GLU A 286 26.64 6.85 21.48
C GLU A 286 25.88 6.88 20.13
N ILE A 287 26.13 5.94 19.21
CA ILE A 287 25.38 5.91 17.94
C ILE A 287 23.90 5.55 18.16
N THR A 288 23.61 4.70 19.16
CA THR A 288 22.25 4.30 19.53
C THR A 288 21.40 5.49 19.98
N PHE A 289 21.99 6.46 20.70
CA PHE A 289 21.27 7.67 21.09
C PHE A 289 21.14 8.70 19.95
N LEU A 290 22.10 8.74 19.02
CA LEU A 290 21.99 9.59 17.81
C LEU A 290 20.80 9.19 16.95
N ASP A 291 20.53 7.89 16.82
CA ASP A 291 19.38 7.35 16.09
C ASP A 291 18.04 7.91 16.62
N LEU A 292 17.79 7.79 17.94
CA LEU A 292 16.60 8.32 18.61
C LEU A 292 16.41 9.84 18.41
N VAL A 293 17.50 10.58 18.34
CA VAL A 293 17.50 12.02 18.10
C VAL A 293 17.17 12.37 16.65
N SER A 294 17.59 11.52 15.71
CA SER A 294 17.22 11.63 14.30
C SER A 294 15.70 11.51 14.11
N ASP A 295 15.09 10.59 14.87
CA ASP A 295 13.66 10.30 14.86
C ASP A 295 12.85 11.55 15.29
N VAL A 296 13.21 12.20 16.41
CA VAL A 296 12.49 13.39 16.90
C VAL A 296 12.68 14.61 15.97
N LEU A 297 13.83 14.71 15.28
CA LEU A 297 14.09 15.81 14.33
C LEU A 297 13.22 15.73 13.06
N ALA A 298 13.04 14.54 12.47
CA ALA A 298 12.46 14.42 11.13
C ALA A 298 11.41 13.30 10.93
N SER A 299 11.16 12.44 11.90
CA SER A 299 10.26 11.28 11.75
C SER A 299 8.78 11.67 11.89
N GLY A 300 8.04 11.50 10.80
CA GLY A 300 6.62 11.79 10.75
C GLY A 300 6.28 13.30 10.66
N LYS A 301 5.00 13.59 10.39
CA LYS A 301 4.53 14.93 9.99
C LYS A 301 4.51 15.99 11.09
N THR A 302 4.83 15.61 12.33
CA THR A 302 4.88 16.48 13.51
C THR A 302 6.31 16.68 14.05
N SER A 303 7.31 16.03 13.44
CA SER A 303 8.72 16.26 13.75
C SER A 303 9.12 17.70 13.42
N ARG A 304 10.17 18.22 14.09
CA ARG A 304 10.53 19.64 14.01
C ARG A 304 10.87 20.10 12.61
N PHE A 305 11.73 19.36 11.91
CA PHE A 305 12.09 19.71 10.54
C PHE A 305 10.92 19.54 9.57
N TYR A 306 10.10 18.48 9.67
CA TYR A 306 8.93 18.36 8.78
C TYR A 306 7.94 19.50 9.05
N LYS A 307 7.59 19.73 10.32
CA LYS A 307 6.64 20.76 10.72
C LYS A 307 7.11 22.13 10.22
N ARG A 308 8.34 22.55 10.54
CA ARG A 308 8.84 23.86 10.15
C ARG A 308 9.12 23.98 8.65
N LEU A 309 9.93 23.07 8.09
CA LEU A 309 10.43 23.20 6.72
C LEU A 309 9.37 22.83 5.68
N VAL A 310 8.57 21.79 5.90
CA VAL A 310 7.63 21.25 4.91
C VAL A 310 6.21 21.80 5.08
N TYR A 311 5.76 22.05 6.32
CA TYR A 311 4.37 22.39 6.62
C TYR A 311 4.12 23.87 6.94
N ASP A 312 4.91 24.48 7.84
CA ASP A 312 4.73 25.86 8.31
C ASP A 312 5.38 26.89 7.37
N GLU A 313 6.72 26.87 7.21
CA GLU A 313 7.43 27.76 6.25
C GLU A 313 7.26 27.29 4.81
N GLN A 314 6.97 26.00 4.60
CA GLN A 314 6.82 25.33 3.30
C GLN A 314 7.95 25.64 2.30
N ILE A 315 9.19 25.46 2.76
CA ILE A 315 10.43 25.67 1.99
C ILE A 315 11.07 24.37 1.51
N ALA A 316 10.73 23.24 2.13
CA ALA A 316 11.08 21.89 1.69
C ALA A 316 9.84 21.12 1.20
N THR A 317 10.01 20.09 0.38
CA THR A 317 8.97 19.07 0.13
C THR A 317 9.04 17.92 1.11
N ASP A 318 10.23 17.66 1.62
CA ASP A 318 10.59 16.52 2.46
C ASP A 318 11.89 16.82 3.19
N VAL A 319 12.06 16.15 4.34
CA VAL A 319 13.27 16.20 5.15
C VAL A 319 13.35 14.92 5.96
N TRP A 320 14.56 14.40 6.07
CA TRP A 320 14.90 13.20 6.83
C TRP A 320 16.10 13.49 7.73
N CYS A 321 16.19 12.72 8.79
CA CYS A 321 17.36 12.62 9.65
C CYS A 321 17.52 11.14 10.03
N TYR A 322 18.72 10.61 9.98
CA TYR A 322 19.01 9.19 10.25
C TYR A 322 20.49 8.96 10.56
N TYR A 323 20.85 7.76 11.02
CA TYR A 323 22.24 7.30 11.11
C TYR A 323 22.54 6.17 10.12
N ASP A 324 23.81 6.02 9.76
CA ASP A 324 24.35 4.99 8.86
C ASP A 324 25.46 4.22 9.60
N GLY A 325 25.09 3.07 10.17
CA GLY A 325 25.93 2.30 11.09
C GLY A 325 26.96 1.39 10.40
N ASN A 326 28.25 1.60 10.68
CA ASN A 326 29.35 0.83 10.09
C ASN A 326 30.40 0.42 11.15
N GLU A 327 31.05 -0.75 10.99
CA GLU A 327 31.85 -1.46 12.04
C GLU A 327 33.04 -0.67 12.59
N ILE A 328 33.68 0.22 11.80
CA ILE A 328 34.81 1.04 12.27
C ILE A 328 34.52 2.55 12.35
N GLY A 329 33.28 2.98 12.11
CA GLY A 329 32.89 4.39 12.15
C GLY A 329 31.64 4.67 11.32
N SER A 330 30.60 5.17 11.95
CA SER A 330 29.28 5.40 11.36
C SER A 330 29.14 6.82 10.80
N GLN A 331 27.98 7.17 10.25
CA GLN A 331 27.60 8.55 9.99
C GLN A 331 26.25 8.92 10.62
N PHE A 332 26.04 10.21 10.86
CA PHE A 332 24.75 10.81 11.18
C PHE A 332 24.43 11.86 10.11
N GLN A 333 23.19 11.90 9.62
CA GLN A 333 22.82 12.67 8.43
C GLN A 333 21.50 13.43 8.62
N ILE A 334 21.45 14.67 8.14
CA ILE A 334 20.23 15.44 7.87
C ILE A 334 20.16 15.69 6.37
N VAL A 335 19.01 15.39 5.74
CA VAL A 335 18.81 15.51 4.29
C VAL A 335 17.48 16.20 4.03
N ALA A 336 17.48 17.34 3.33
CA ALA A 336 16.27 18.12 3.06
C ALA A 336 16.16 18.52 1.58
N THR A 337 15.05 18.17 0.93
CA THR A 337 14.80 18.55 -0.48
C THR A 337 14.00 19.85 -0.54
N ALA A 338 14.54 20.84 -1.23
CA ALA A 338 13.92 22.15 -1.43
C ALA A 338 12.65 22.07 -2.27
N LYS A 339 11.62 22.80 -1.84
CA LYS A 339 10.48 23.11 -2.69
C LYS A 339 10.95 23.94 -3.91
N PRO A 340 10.46 23.67 -5.13
CA PRO A 340 10.91 24.40 -6.32
C PRO A 340 10.83 25.92 -6.17
N GLY A 341 11.99 26.59 -6.26
CA GLY A 341 12.11 28.06 -6.15
C GLY A 341 12.55 28.60 -4.79
N GLU A 342 12.73 27.75 -3.78
CA GLU A 342 13.23 28.14 -2.44
C GLU A 342 14.75 27.94 -2.32
N ASP A 343 15.38 28.73 -1.43
CA ASP A 343 16.84 28.83 -1.28
C ASP A 343 17.38 27.80 -0.26
N LEU A 344 18.40 27.02 -0.64
CA LEU A 344 19.07 26.09 0.29
C LEU A 344 19.68 26.80 1.50
N ALA A 345 20.10 28.07 1.38
CA ALA A 345 20.59 28.84 2.53
C ALA A 345 19.48 29.22 3.52
N LYS A 346 18.22 29.34 3.06
CA LYS A 346 17.04 29.54 3.91
C LYS A 346 16.65 28.24 4.61
N ILE A 347 16.71 27.11 3.90
CA ILE A 347 16.47 25.76 4.45
C ILE A 347 17.54 25.40 5.48
N GLU A 348 18.82 25.60 5.16
CA GLU A 348 19.94 25.41 6.09
C GLU A 348 19.75 26.26 7.36
N LYS A 349 19.41 27.54 7.21
CA LYS A 349 19.15 28.42 8.35
C LYS A 349 17.97 27.94 9.21
N ALA A 350 16.88 27.47 8.60
CA ALA A 350 15.72 26.98 9.34
C ALA A 350 15.98 25.60 10.00
N ILE A 351 16.81 24.74 9.38
CA ILE A 351 17.37 23.54 10.01
C ILE A 351 18.20 23.93 11.22
N ASP A 352 19.18 24.83 11.07
CA ASP A 352 20.09 25.22 12.15
C ASP A 352 19.36 25.96 13.29
N GLU A 353 18.29 26.71 12.98
CA GLU A 353 17.43 27.34 14.00
C GLU A 353 16.51 26.34 14.73
N GLU A 354 15.94 25.33 14.06
CA GLU A 354 15.22 24.24 14.77
C GLU A 354 16.16 23.29 15.50
N LEU A 355 17.38 23.06 15.00
CA LEU A 355 18.42 22.37 15.73
C LEU A 355 18.67 23.10 17.05
N LEU A 356 18.84 24.43 17.00
CA LEU A 356 19.01 25.28 18.17
C LEU A 356 17.77 25.32 19.09
N GLU A 357 16.56 25.35 18.55
CA GLU A 357 15.31 25.42 19.32
C GLU A 357 14.95 24.06 19.97
N PHE A 358 15.30 22.96 19.32
CA PHE A 358 15.23 21.61 19.89
C PHE A 358 16.22 21.42 21.03
N LEU A 359 17.42 22.01 20.91
CA LEU A 359 18.37 22.14 22.01
C LEU A 359 17.86 23.07 23.15
N ASN A 360 16.67 23.68 23.05
CA ASN A 360 16.13 24.63 24.05
C ASN A 360 14.78 24.24 24.70
N ASP A 361 13.68 23.97 23.95
CA ASP A 361 12.32 24.27 24.45
C ASP A 361 11.34 23.11 24.78
N GLY A 362 11.12 22.10 23.93
CA GLY A 362 10.22 20.95 24.22
C GLY A 362 8.72 21.07 23.83
N PRO A 363 7.87 20.06 24.14
CA PRO A 363 6.47 19.92 23.66
C PRO A 363 5.36 20.23 24.70
N THR A 364 4.07 20.11 24.33
CA THR A 364 2.91 20.34 25.24
C THR A 364 2.06 19.09 25.56
N GLN A 365 1.26 19.16 26.62
CA GLN A 365 0.48 18.04 27.18
C GLN A 365 -0.68 17.56 26.29
N GLU A 366 -1.47 18.48 25.72
CA GLU A 366 -2.65 18.10 24.93
C GLU A 366 -2.25 17.43 23.60
N GLU A 367 -1.11 17.82 23.04
CA GLU A 367 -0.50 17.16 21.88
C GLU A 367 -0.09 15.71 22.23
N LEU A 368 0.58 15.51 23.36
CA LEU A 368 1.02 14.20 23.87
C LEU A 368 -0.18 13.26 24.10
N ASP A 369 -1.23 13.71 24.78
CA ASP A 369 -2.40 12.88 25.10
C ASP A 369 -3.20 12.48 23.85
N ARG A 370 -3.32 13.38 22.87
CA ARG A 370 -3.91 13.07 21.55
C ARG A 370 -3.07 12.06 20.77
N VAL A 371 -1.75 12.26 20.69
CA VAL A 371 -0.85 11.37 19.93
C VAL A 371 -0.84 9.96 20.54
N ARG A 372 -0.74 9.84 21.87
CA ARG A 372 -0.83 8.55 22.59
C ARG A 372 -2.12 7.80 22.24
N THR A 373 -3.26 8.50 22.26
CA THR A 373 -4.58 7.91 21.96
C THR A 373 -4.68 7.46 20.50
N GLN A 374 -4.23 8.29 19.54
CA GLN A 374 -4.25 7.94 18.12
C GLN A 374 -3.31 6.77 17.79
N HIS A 375 -2.13 6.69 18.42
CA HIS A 375 -1.18 5.60 18.23
C HIS A 375 -1.74 4.26 18.71
N ILE A 376 -2.32 4.21 19.92
CA ILE A 376 -2.94 3.01 20.48
C ILE A 376 -4.17 2.59 19.64
N ALA A 377 -5.01 3.54 19.22
CA ALA A 377 -6.16 3.25 18.37
C ALA A 377 -5.75 2.71 17.00
N GLY A 378 -4.68 3.25 16.39
CA GLY A 378 -4.10 2.77 15.14
C GLY A 378 -3.58 1.34 15.27
N PHE A 379 -2.80 1.06 16.32
CA PHE A 379 -2.28 -0.28 16.61
C PHE A 379 -3.41 -1.32 16.74
N ILE A 380 -4.43 -1.04 17.56
CA ILE A 380 -5.58 -1.94 17.78
C ILE A 380 -6.33 -2.27 16.48
N ARG A 381 -6.40 -1.33 15.53
CA ARG A 381 -7.02 -1.53 14.21
C ARG A 381 -6.13 -2.34 13.27
N GLY A 382 -4.81 -2.13 13.32
CA GLY A 382 -3.84 -2.88 12.52
C GLY A 382 -3.84 -4.37 12.85
N ILE A 383 -3.71 -4.70 14.14
CA ILE A 383 -3.71 -6.10 14.64
C ILE A 383 -5.05 -6.84 14.48
N GLU A 384 -6.05 -6.29 13.80
CA GLU A 384 -7.19 -7.08 13.37
C GLU A 384 -6.80 -8.07 12.27
N ARG A 385 -5.91 -7.66 11.34
CA ARG A 385 -5.43 -8.49 10.23
C ARG A 385 -4.32 -9.44 10.68
N ILE A 386 -4.25 -10.62 10.09
CA ILE A 386 -3.16 -11.58 10.30
C ILE A 386 -1.90 -11.10 9.57
N GLY A 387 -2.02 -10.43 8.42
CA GLY A 387 -0.87 -9.94 7.65
C GLY A 387 -1.15 -8.70 6.79
N GLY A 388 -0.17 -8.38 5.92
CA GLY A 388 -0.11 -7.11 5.18
C GLY A 388 0.34 -5.94 6.05
N PHE A 389 0.58 -4.76 5.45
CA PHE A 389 1.06 -3.57 6.16
C PHE A 389 0.20 -3.22 7.38
N GLY A 390 0.85 -3.14 8.55
CA GLY A 390 0.24 -2.90 9.86
C GLY A 390 -0.55 -4.08 10.44
N GLY A 391 -0.58 -5.24 9.79
CA GLY A 391 -1.16 -6.48 10.31
C GLY A 391 -0.24 -7.20 11.30
N LYS A 392 -0.72 -8.28 11.93
CA LYS A 392 0.06 -9.02 12.95
C LYS A 392 1.42 -9.50 12.44
N SER A 393 1.51 -10.14 11.27
CA SER A 393 2.79 -10.66 10.75
C SER A 393 3.80 -9.56 10.50
N ASP A 394 3.36 -8.41 9.95
CA ASP A 394 4.18 -7.23 9.68
C ASP A 394 4.65 -6.57 10.99
N ILE A 395 3.77 -6.45 11.99
CA ILE A 395 4.13 -5.96 13.33
C ILE A 395 5.13 -6.90 14.01
N LEU A 396 4.90 -8.21 14.01
CA LEU A 396 5.80 -9.19 14.65
C LEU A 396 7.16 -9.21 13.93
N ALA A 397 7.19 -9.17 12.59
CA ALA A 397 8.44 -9.14 11.81
C ALA A 397 9.20 -7.81 11.97
N GLN A 398 8.51 -6.66 11.92
CA GLN A 398 9.14 -5.35 12.12
C GLN A 398 9.78 -5.23 13.50
N ASN A 399 9.10 -5.72 14.55
CA ASN A 399 9.59 -5.61 15.92
C ASN A 399 10.68 -6.65 16.23
N GLU A 400 10.67 -7.79 15.55
CA GLU A 400 11.83 -8.70 15.52
C GLU A 400 13.06 -8.02 14.85
N VAL A 401 12.90 -7.52 13.62
CA VAL A 401 14.01 -6.99 12.81
C VAL A 401 14.62 -5.71 13.38
N TYR A 402 13.81 -4.81 13.96
CA TYR A 402 14.30 -3.53 14.53
C TYR A 402 14.37 -3.50 16.06
N GLY A 403 13.68 -4.39 16.76
CA GLY A 403 13.59 -4.42 18.23
C GLY A 403 14.13 -5.68 18.89
N GLY A 404 14.55 -6.70 18.13
CA GLY A 404 15.11 -7.95 18.64
C GLY A 404 14.12 -8.87 19.36
N SER A 405 12.81 -8.63 19.21
CA SER A 405 11.76 -9.57 19.62
C SER A 405 10.45 -9.25 18.92
N PRO A 406 9.66 -10.26 18.49
CA PRO A 406 8.35 -10.02 17.91
C PRO A 406 7.39 -9.34 18.91
N ASP A 407 7.65 -9.46 20.22
CA ASP A 407 6.88 -8.85 21.30
C ASP A 407 7.31 -7.41 21.64
N TYR A 408 8.39 -6.88 21.04
CA TYR A 408 8.93 -5.54 21.32
C TYR A 408 7.93 -4.40 21.00
N TYR A 409 6.86 -4.67 20.25
CA TYR A 409 5.74 -3.73 20.10
C TYR A 409 5.11 -3.36 21.45
N LYS A 410 5.11 -4.27 22.44
CA LYS A 410 4.61 -4.01 23.80
C LYS A 410 5.45 -2.93 24.47
N THR A 411 6.79 -3.05 24.36
CA THR A 411 7.77 -2.09 24.88
C THR A 411 7.54 -0.71 24.28
N ARG A 412 7.37 -0.63 22.95
CA ARG A 412 7.09 0.63 22.24
C ARG A 412 5.74 1.23 22.64
N LEU A 413 4.69 0.42 22.81
CA LEU A 413 3.40 0.90 23.33
C LEU A 413 3.50 1.39 24.77
N GLN A 414 4.30 0.74 25.62
CA GLN A 414 4.50 1.16 27.01
C GLN A 414 5.29 2.46 27.09
N PHE A 415 6.32 2.65 26.24
CA PHE A 415 6.99 3.95 26.09
C PHE A 415 6.01 5.06 25.66
N VAL A 416 5.10 4.77 24.70
CA VAL A 416 4.05 5.71 24.27
C VAL A 416 3.04 6.02 25.39
N VAL A 417 2.76 5.06 26.27
CA VAL A 417 1.93 5.29 27.48
C VAL A 417 2.67 6.15 28.51
N ASP A 418 3.94 5.86 28.77
CA ASP A 418 4.70 6.39 29.90
C ASP A 418 5.30 7.78 29.66
N ALA A 419 5.68 8.11 28.42
CA ALA A 419 6.49 9.29 28.10
C ALA A 419 5.89 10.60 28.62
N ASP A 420 6.74 11.45 29.22
CA ASP A 420 6.40 12.80 29.67
C ASP A 420 7.11 13.92 28.86
N LEU A 421 6.76 15.17 29.14
CA LEU A 421 7.23 16.34 28.38
C LEU A 421 8.73 16.61 28.52
N ASN A 422 9.39 16.10 29.56
CA ASN A 422 10.82 16.23 29.80
C ASN A 422 11.61 15.11 29.12
N ASP A 423 11.09 13.88 29.05
CA ASP A 423 11.73 12.78 28.31
C ASP A 423 11.98 13.17 26.84
N LEU A 424 10.97 13.78 26.23
CA LEU A 424 10.99 14.32 24.86
C LEU A 424 11.89 15.57 24.72
N LYS A 425 12.29 16.20 25.82
CA LYS A 425 13.09 17.43 25.86
C LYS A 425 14.57 17.18 26.16
N GLU A 426 14.91 16.40 27.17
CA GLU A 426 16.31 16.21 27.58
C GLU A 426 17.09 15.35 26.56
N THR A 427 16.41 14.35 25.97
CA THR A 427 16.96 13.51 24.87
C THR A 427 17.46 14.35 23.70
N ALA A 428 16.78 15.46 23.40
CA ALA A 428 17.13 16.41 22.34
C ALA A 428 18.51 17.06 22.54
N GLN A 429 18.77 17.51 23.77
CA GLN A 429 19.83 18.46 24.08
C GLN A 429 21.23 17.84 24.02
N LYS A 430 21.31 16.50 24.12
CA LYS A 430 22.55 15.76 24.31
C LYS A 430 23.42 15.65 23.05
N TRP A 431 22.87 15.79 21.83
CA TRP A 431 23.51 15.21 20.63
C TRP A 431 23.84 16.16 19.47
N LEU A 432 23.20 17.32 19.36
CA LEU A 432 23.14 18.07 18.09
C LEU A 432 24.06 19.30 18.02
N THR A 433 25.28 19.19 18.56
CA THR A 433 26.16 20.35 18.84
C THR A 433 27.58 20.27 18.23
N GLN A 434 27.83 19.40 17.24
CA GLN A 434 29.16 19.16 16.65
C GLN A 434 29.28 19.61 15.17
N GLY A 435 30.50 19.60 14.60
CA GLY A 435 30.82 20.12 13.25
C GLY A 435 30.67 19.14 12.08
N ALA A 436 30.28 19.62 10.90
CA ALA A 436 29.69 18.81 9.80
C ALA A 436 30.40 18.94 8.43
N TYR A 437 30.17 17.98 7.55
CA TYR A 437 30.24 18.17 6.09
C TYR A 437 28.88 18.61 5.56
N ILE A 438 28.86 19.58 4.66
CA ILE A 438 27.64 20.20 4.13
C ILE A 438 27.71 20.20 2.60
N LEU A 439 26.80 19.48 1.95
CA LEU A 439 26.73 19.33 0.50
C LEU A 439 25.40 19.85 -0.02
N GLU A 440 25.47 20.80 -0.95
CA GLU A 440 24.33 21.22 -1.77
C GLU A 440 24.33 20.48 -3.11
N VAL A 441 23.18 19.93 -3.50
CA VAL A 441 22.96 19.24 -4.78
C VAL A 441 21.89 20.00 -5.56
N HIS A 442 22.17 20.37 -6.81
CA HIS A 442 21.27 21.14 -7.68
C HIS A 442 20.97 20.41 -9.01
N PRO A 443 19.83 20.63 -9.69
CA PRO A 443 19.42 19.96 -10.94
C PRO A 443 20.42 19.83 -12.14
N PHE A 444 20.24 18.74 -12.91
CA PHE A 444 20.97 18.21 -14.10
C PHE A 444 20.06 17.13 -14.80
N PRO A 445 20.44 16.34 -15.86
CA PRO A 445 19.45 15.47 -16.57
C PRO A 445 19.83 14.03 -17.16
N ASP A 446 19.27 12.90 -16.63
CA ASP A 446 18.80 11.59 -17.28
C ASP A 446 19.64 10.24 -17.55
N TYR A 447 19.17 9.07 -16.97
CA TYR A 447 18.99 7.59 -17.39
C TYR A 447 20.15 6.53 -17.64
N ALA A 448 20.06 5.14 -17.60
CA ALA A 448 19.21 4.03 -16.97
C ALA A 448 19.57 2.52 -17.42
N THR A 449 19.26 1.39 -16.67
CA THR A 449 19.45 -0.11 -16.99
C THR A 449 18.36 -1.09 -16.33
N THR A 450 18.37 -2.42 -15.96
CA THR A 450 19.26 -3.66 -15.76
C THR A 450 18.41 -5.02 -15.76
N GLY A 451 18.90 -6.27 -15.39
CA GLY A 451 18.11 -7.57 -15.26
C GLY A 451 18.86 -8.90 -14.80
N SER A 452 18.18 -10.05 -14.47
CA SER A 452 18.76 -11.34 -13.87
C SER A 452 17.86 -12.68 -13.82
N ASP A 453 17.99 -13.67 -12.87
CA ASP A 453 18.48 -15.15 -12.97
C ASP A 453 17.79 -16.55 -12.21
N VAL A 454 16.91 -16.72 -11.13
CA VAL A 454 16.11 -17.73 -10.27
C VAL A 454 14.58 -17.97 -10.60
N ASP A 455 14.07 -19.22 -10.66
CA ASP A 455 12.93 -19.79 -11.48
C ASP A 455 11.61 -19.08 -11.55
N ARG A 456 10.78 -19.59 -12.51
CA ARG A 456 9.31 -19.86 -12.32
C ARG A 456 8.80 -21.24 -12.87
N SER A 457 9.55 -22.38 -12.81
CA SER A 457 9.18 -23.67 -13.50
C SER A 457 8.52 -24.86 -12.74
N LYS A 458 8.39 -24.87 -11.40
CA LYS A 458 7.52 -25.82 -10.66
C LYS A 458 6.84 -25.15 -9.47
N LEU A 459 5.82 -25.82 -8.91
CA LEU A 459 5.06 -25.40 -7.73
C LEU A 459 4.94 -26.57 -6.72
N PRO A 460 4.95 -26.30 -5.40
CA PRO A 460 4.66 -27.31 -4.37
C PRO A 460 3.17 -27.67 -4.27
N GLU A 461 2.86 -28.86 -3.76
CA GLU A 461 1.49 -29.33 -3.51
C GLU A 461 0.92 -28.80 -2.18
N THR A 462 -0.41 -28.69 -2.07
CA THR A 462 -1.11 -28.19 -0.87
C THR A 462 -2.20 -29.16 -0.39
N GLU A 463 -2.43 -29.21 0.93
CA GLU A 463 -3.58 -29.95 1.49
C GLU A 463 -4.94 -29.34 1.07
N THR A 464 -6.02 -30.09 1.28
CA THR A 464 -7.40 -29.58 1.09
C THR A 464 -7.79 -28.68 2.27
N PRO A 465 -7.99 -27.37 2.08
CA PRO A 465 -8.30 -26.46 3.19
C PRO A 465 -9.76 -26.61 3.68
N PRO A 466 -10.05 -26.21 4.93
CA PRO A 466 -11.40 -26.25 5.49
C PRO A 466 -12.31 -25.18 4.86
N ASP A 467 -13.62 -25.44 4.84
CA ASP A 467 -14.61 -24.47 4.38
C ASP A 467 -14.75 -23.29 5.35
N ALA A 468 -14.65 -22.06 4.82
CA ALA A 468 -14.93 -20.84 5.56
C ALA A 468 -16.43 -20.71 5.87
N LYS A 469 -16.78 -20.51 7.14
CA LYS A 469 -18.16 -20.18 7.56
C LYS A 469 -18.31 -18.66 7.72
N PHE A 470 -19.37 -18.09 7.16
CA PHE A 470 -19.76 -16.71 7.45
C PHE A 470 -20.20 -16.58 8.93
N PRO A 471 -19.91 -15.45 9.62
CA PRO A 471 -20.35 -15.26 11.01
C PRO A 471 -21.88 -15.23 11.15
N ASP A 472 -22.38 -15.85 12.22
CA ASP A 472 -23.79 -15.75 12.61
C ASP A 472 -24.15 -14.31 13.01
N PHE A 473 -25.34 -13.85 12.63
CA PHE A 473 -25.81 -12.49 12.90
C PHE A 473 -27.26 -12.45 13.42
N GLU A 474 -27.55 -11.45 14.24
CA GLU A 474 -28.87 -11.16 14.80
C GLU A 474 -29.52 -9.99 14.05
N THR A 475 -30.86 -9.90 14.09
CA THR A 475 -31.60 -8.76 13.52
C THR A 475 -32.63 -8.21 14.49
N SER A 476 -32.85 -6.90 14.48
CA SER A 476 -33.92 -6.27 15.25
C SER A 476 -34.49 -5.03 14.56
N THR A 477 -35.45 -4.40 15.23
CA THR A 477 -35.99 -3.09 14.85
C THR A 477 -36.13 -2.26 16.13
N LEU A 478 -35.81 -0.97 16.05
CA LEU A 478 -36.05 0.01 17.11
C LEU A 478 -37.52 0.45 17.13
N SER A 479 -37.95 1.10 18.22
CA SER A 479 -39.30 1.66 18.35
C SER A 479 -39.66 2.64 17.22
N ASN A 480 -38.69 3.39 16.70
CA ASN A 480 -38.85 4.30 15.57
C ASN A 480 -38.89 3.60 14.19
N GLY A 481 -38.68 2.29 14.10
CA GLY A 481 -38.70 1.52 12.85
C GLY A 481 -37.34 1.33 12.17
N LEU A 482 -36.24 1.86 12.71
CA LEU A 482 -34.89 1.58 12.19
C LEU A 482 -34.57 0.10 12.34
N LYS A 483 -34.22 -0.55 11.23
CA LYS A 483 -33.73 -1.94 11.23
C LYS A 483 -32.27 -1.98 11.69
N ILE A 484 -31.94 -2.99 12.49
CA ILE A 484 -30.57 -3.28 12.96
C ILE A 484 -30.19 -4.69 12.52
N ILE A 485 -28.98 -4.85 12.00
CA ILE A 485 -28.32 -6.15 11.80
C ILE A 485 -27.02 -6.13 12.61
N LEU A 486 -26.76 -7.16 13.41
CA LEU A 486 -25.56 -7.24 14.26
C LEU A 486 -24.84 -8.58 14.10
N ALA A 487 -23.54 -8.55 13.81
CA ALA A 487 -22.65 -9.71 13.94
C ALA A 487 -21.69 -9.48 15.12
N ASN A 488 -21.83 -10.27 16.19
CA ASN A 488 -20.95 -10.16 17.36
C ASN A 488 -19.57 -10.74 17.04
N ARG A 489 -18.50 -9.95 17.21
CA ARG A 489 -17.14 -10.37 16.90
C ARG A 489 -16.12 -9.78 17.88
N LYS A 490 -15.43 -10.65 18.62
CA LYS A 490 -14.58 -10.28 19.77
C LYS A 490 -13.07 -10.30 19.51
N SER A 491 -12.66 -10.21 18.25
CA SER A 491 -11.23 -10.31 17.86
C SER A 491 -10.39 -9.09 18.26
N VAL A 492 -11.01 -7.91 18.35
CA VAL A 492 -10.41 -6.65 18.83
C VAL A 492 -11.48 -5.83 19.55
N PRO A 493 -11.14 -4.93 20.50
CA PRO A 493 -12.09 -4.09 21.23
C PRO A 493 -12.60 -2.89 20.40
N VAL A 494 -13.00 -3.15 19.16
CA VAL A 494 -13.53 -2.19 18.19
C VAL A 494 -14.98 -2.54 17.86
N ILE A 495 -15.80 -1.53 17.60
CA ILE A 495 -17.17 -1.70 17.13
C ILE A 495 -17.38 -0.77 15.93
N ASN A 496 -17.76 -1.35 14.80
CA ASN A 496 -18.11 -0.65 13.58
C ASN A 496 -19.64 -0.52 13.46
N PHE A 497 -20.09 0.64 13.05
CA PHE A 497 -21.47 0.98 12.71
C PHE A 497 -21.48 1.48 11.26
N ASN A 498 -22.43 1.01 10.45
CA ASN A 498 -22.64 1.49 9.10
C ASN A 498 -24.15 1.69 8.88
N LEU A 499 -24.62 2.94 8.95
CA LEU A 499 -25.99 3.28 8.61
C LEU A 499 -26.13 3.39 7.09
N LEU A 500 -26.80 2.41 6.48
CA LEU A 500 -27.19 2.47 5.08
C LEU A 500 -28.56 3.15 4.96
N VAL A 501 -28.68 4.14 4.08
CA VAL A 501 -29.94 4.85 3.77
C VAL A 501 -30.21 4.73 2.27
N ASP A 502 -31.45 4.41 1.86
CA ASP A 502 -31.82 4.25 0.44
C ASP A 502 -31.93 5.62 -0.26
N ALA A 503 -30.78 6.23 -0.46
CA ALA A 503 -30.57 7.64 -0.74
C ALA A 503 -29.32 7.91 -1.60
N GLY A 504 -28.70 6.88 -2.18
CA GLY A 504 -27.54 7.05 -3.07
C GLY A 504 -27.84 7.96 -4.27
N TYR A 505 -26.84 8.37 -5.04
CA TYR A 505 -26.96 9.41 -6.08
C TYR A 505 -27.97 9.12 -7.21
N ALA A 506 -28.53 7.91 -7.31
CA ALA A 506 -29.74 7.67 -8.11
C ALA A 506 -30.99 8.44 -7.61
N SER A 507 -30.97 8.93 -6.37
CA SER A 507 -31.98 9.81 -5.79
C SER A 507 -31.92 11.24 -6.32
N ASP A 508 -30.81 11.65 -6.97
CA ASP A 508 -30.65 12.98 -7.57
C ASP A 508 -31.69 13.27 -8.67
N GLN A 509 -32.42 12.25 -9.15
CA GLN A 509 -33.61 12.41 -9.98
C GLN A 509 -34.67 13.35 -9.38
N PHE A 510 -34.68 13.57 -8.06
CA PHE A 510 -35.59 14.47 -7.35
C PHE A 510 -34.94 15.80 -6.92
N SER A 511 -33.69 16.05 -7.33
CA SER A 511 -32.89 17.23 -6.96
C SER A 511 -31.95 17.62 -8.12
N LEU A 512 -30.84 18.30 -7.82
CA LEU A 512 -29.78 18.60 -8.79
C LEU A 512 -28.74 17.46 -8.79
N PRO A 513 -28.20 17.01 -9.94
CA PRO A 513 -27.15 16.00 -9.97
C PRO A 513 -25.90 16.39 -9.18
N GLY A 514 -25.45 15.50 -8.30
CA GLY A 514 -24.39 15.73 -7.31
C GLY A 514 -24.92 16.12 -5.91
N ALA A 515 -26.23 16.32 -5.72
CA ALA A 515 -26.80 16.72 -4.42
C ALA A 515 -26.63 15.64 -3.35
N ALA A 516 -26.87 14.36 -3.65
CA ALA A 516 -26.62 13.27 -2.71
C ALA A 516 -25.15 13.28 -2.23
N SER A 517 -24.21 13.25 -3.17
CA SER A 517 -22.77 13.22 -2.89
C SER A 517 -22.24 14.48 -2.17
N LEU A 518 -22.84 15.64 -2.41
CA LEU A 518 -22.48 16.90 -1.72
C LEU A 518 -23.15 16.99 -0.34
N THR A 519 -24.36 16.46 -0.16
CA THR A 519 -25.01 16.35 1.16
C THR A 519 -24.17 15.48 2.07
N MET A 520 -23.74 14.30 1.60
CA MET A 520 -22.91 13.39 2.40
C MET A 520 -21.58 14.03 2.79
N ALA A 521 -20.88 14.66 1.85
CA ALA A 521 -19.62 15.37 2.08
C ALA A 521 -19.74 16.66 2.93
N MET A 522 -20.92 16.93 3.49
CA MET A 522 -21.21 18.06 4.38
C MET A 522 -21.79 17.62 5.74
N MET A 523 -22.11 16.33 5.94
CA MET A 523 -22.76 15.87 7.18
C MET A 523 -21.85 15.98 8.41
N ASP A 524 -20.55 15.76 8.23
CA ASP A 524 -19.52 15.84 9.27
C ASP A 524 -18.73 17.17 9.26
N GLU A 525 -19.13 18.12 8.40
CA GLU A 525 -18.57 19.49 8.37
C GLU A 525 -19.24 20.44 9.40
N GLY A 526 -20.35 20.02 10.02
CA GLY A 526 -20.96 20.73 11.15
C GLY A 526 -22.34 20.21 11.54
N THR A 527 -22.63 20.27 12.84
CA THR A 527 -23.96 20.04 13.45
C THR A 527 -24.48 21.30 14.12
N ASP A 528 -25.60 21.22 14.84
CA ASP A 528 -26.09 22.32 15.69
C ASP A 528 -25.18 22.58 16.93
N GLU A 529 -24.39 21.59 17.36
CA GLU A 529 -23.58 21.63 18.60
C GLU A 529 -22.05 21.70 18.34
N MET A 530 -21.56 21.25 17.18
CA MET A 530 -20.12 21.19 16.86
C MET A 530 -19.81 21.58 15.41
N ASN A 531 -18.66 22.23 15.18
CA ASN A 531 -18.11 22.46 13.83
C ASN A 531 -17.18 21.32 13.36
N SER A 532 -16.83 21.32 12.07
CA SER A 532 -15.90 20.38 11.42
C SER A 532 -14.64 20.06 12.24
N LEU A 533 -13.96 21.08 12.76
CA LEU A 533 -12.75 20.93 13.57
C LEU A 533 -13.03 20.26 14.91
N GLN A 534 -14.09 20.66 15.61
CA GLN A 534 -14.48 20.07 16.90
C GLN A 534 -14.90 18.60 16.77
N ILE A 535 -15.63 18.26 15.71
CA ILE A 535 -15.99 16.87 15.37
C ILE A 535 -14.70 16.05 15.16
N ASN A 536 -13.75 16.57 14.39
CA ASN A 536 -12.47 15.91 14.12
C ASN A 536 -11.63 15.73 15.40
N GLU A 537 -11.50 16.78 16.21
CA GLU A 537 -10.75 16.78 17.47
C GLU A 537 -11.31 15.79 18.49
N GLU A 538 -12.62 15.80 18.73
CA GLU A 538 -13.22 14.88 19.70
C GLU A 538 -13.17 13.43 19.21
N LEU A 539 -13.39 13.17 17.91
CA LEU A 539 -13.19 11.82 17.35
C LEU A 539 -11.72 11.36 17.51
N ALA A 540 -10.75 12.25 17.29
CA ALA A 540 -9.33 11.97 17.52
C ALA A 540 -9.01 11.67 18.99
N LYS A 541 -9.54 12.46 19.93
CA LYS A 541 -9.45 12.24 21.40
C LYS A 541 -10.15 10.95 21.85
N LEU A 542 -11.07 10.41 21.05
CA LEU A 542 -11.76 9.13 21.29
C LEU A 542 -11.11 7.93 20.58
N GLY A 543 -10.11 8.15 19.72
CA GLY A 543 -9.55 7.11 18.84
C GLY A 543 -10.58 6.56 17.85
N ALA A 544 -11.64 7.33 17.55
CA ALA A 544 -12.75 6.96 16.71
C ALA A 544 -12.59 7.54 15.29
N ASN A 545 -13.08 6.80 14.29
CA ASN A 545 -13.10 7.26 12.91
C ASN A 545 -14.56 7.34 12.45
N LEU A 546 -15.00 8.50 11.98
CA LEU A 546 -16.29 8.70 11.31
C LEU A 546 -16.03 9.00 9.83
N SER A 547 -16.92 8.56 8.93
CA SER A 547 -16.91 8.99 7.54
C SER A 547 -18.29 8.85 6.87
N THR A 548 -18.49 9.65 5.83
CA THR A 548 -19.77 9.83 5.13
C THR A 548 -19.59 9.55 3.63
N GLY A 549 -20.60 8.99 2.95
CA GLY A 549 -20.45 8.59 1.55
C GLY A 549 -21.75 8.32 0.80
N SER A 550 -21.68 8.40 -0.53
CA SER A 550 -22.81 8.10 -1.44
C SER A 550 -22.36 7.18 -2.57
N GLY A 551 -22.99 6.01 -2.68
CA GLY A 551 -22.94 5.15 -3.86
C GLY A 551 -24.17 5.38 -4.75
N VAL A 552 -24.38 4.52 -5.76
CA VAL A 552 -25.53 4.66 -6.67
C VAL A 552 -26.88 4.49 -5.95
N ASP A 553 -27.05 3.45 -5.14
CA ASP A 553 -28.32 3.15 -4.47
C ASP A 553 -28.42 3.63 -3.03
N MET A 554 -27.33 3.52 -2.25
CA MET A 554 -27.29 3.88 -0.83
C MET A 554 -26.38 5.07 -0.57
N CYS A 555 -26.76 5.91 0.39
CA CYS A 555 -25.80 6.68 1.18
C CYS A 555 -25.40 5.87 2.42
N ASN A 556 -24.19 6.11 2.92
CA ASN A 556 -23.68 5.49 4.12
C ASN A 556 -23.09 6.52 5.10
N VAL A 557 -23.37 6.32 6.39
CA VAL A 557 -22.64 6.98 7.48
C VAL A 557 -21.96 5.88 8.29
N TYR A 558 -20.64 5.94 8.39
CA TYR A 558 -19.81 4.94 9.04
C TYR A 558 -19.16 5.52 10.30
N LEU A 559 -19.20 4.76 11.39
CA LEU A 559 -18.41 5.00 12.59
C LEU A 559 -17.63 3.73 12.94
N SER A 560 -16.39 3.90 13.37
CA SER A 560 -15.61 2.84 14.01
C SER A 560 -15.02 3.35 15.32
N SER A 561 -15.54 2.84 16.44
CA SER A 561 -15.19 3.28 17.79
C SER A 561 -14.38 2.22 18.53
N LEU A 562 -13.45 2.64 19.40
CA LEU A 562 -12.99 1.80 20.51
C LEU A 562 -14.15 1.52 21.47
N LYS A 563 -14.24 0.30 22.00
CA LYS A 563 -15.33 -0.12 22.91
C LYS A 563 -15.36 0.71 24.21
N SER A 564 -14.21 1.15 24.70
CA SER A 564 -14.08 2.03 25.87
C SER A 564 -14.69 3.43 25.66
N ASN A 565 -14.67 3.93 24.42
CA ASN A 565 -15.09 5.28 24.05
C ASN A 565 -16.43 5.30 23.30
N LEU A 566 -17.16 4.17 23.31
CA LEU A 566 -18.35 3.93 22.50
C LEU A 566 -19.44 4.98 22.72
N ASP A 567 -19.80 5.26 23.98
CA ASP A 567 -20.97 6.08 24.29
C ASP A 567 -20.81 7.52 23.79
N LYS A 568 -19.61 8.12 23.94
CA LYS A 568 -19.28 9.43 23.39
C LYS A 568 -19.25 9.43 21.86
N SER A 569 -18.65 8.40 21.27
CA SER A 569 -18.52 8.29 19.80
C SER A 569 -19.88 8.10 19.12
N LEU A 570 -20.80 7.38 19.77
CA LEU A 570 -22.18 7.23 19.33
C LEU A 570 -23.00 8.51 19.46
N THR A 571 -22.73 9.37 20.45
CA THR A 571 -23.36 10.70 20.53
C THR A 571 -22.99 11.54 19.31
N ILE A 572 -21.69 11.65 18.96
CA ILE A 572 -21.23 12.41 17.78
C ILE A 572 -21.83 11.82 16.49
N TYR A 573 -21.83 10.50 16.35
CA TYR A 573 -22.42 9.81 15.19
C TYR A 573 -23.94 10.02 15.07
N ALA A 574 -24.68 9.99 16.18
CA ALA A 574 -26.10 10.30 16.17
C ALA A 574 -26.37 11.76 15.80
N ASP A 575 -25.57 12.70 16.32
CA ASP A 575 -25.69 14.13 16.02
C ASP A 575 -25.43 14.43 14.54
N VAL A 576 -24.34 13.87 13.97
CA VAL A 576 -24.02 13.94 12.52
C VAL A 576 -25.14 13.36 11.65
N ILE A 577 -25.84 12.31 12.11
CA ILE A 577 -26.95 11.72 11.35
C ILE A 577 -28.24 12.55 11.46
N LEU A 578 -28.52 13.15 12.61
CA LEU A 578 -29.81 13.75 12.94
C LEU A 578 -29.87 15.27 12.74
N ASN A 579 -28.80 15.97 13.12
CA ASN A 579 -28.73 17.44 13.21
C ASN A 579 -27.55 18.06 12.40
N PRO A 580 -27.19 17.59 11.18
CA PRO A 580 -26.17 18.27 10.37
C PRO A 580 -26.66 19.67 9.96
N SER A 581 -25.86 20.70 10.24
CA SER A 581 -26.23 22.10 10.08
C SER A 581 -25.84 22.68 8.71
N PHE A 582 -25.07 21.94 7.91
CA PHE A 582 -24.63 22.28 6.55
C PHE A 582 -24.07 23.73 6.42
N PRO A 583 -22.99 24.12 7.13
CA PRO A 583 -22.51 25.52 7.13
C PRO A 583 -22.23 26.06 5.71
N GLU A 584 -22.69 27.28 5.41
CA GLU A 584 -22.63 27.86 4.05
C GLU A 584 -21.19 28.14 3.57
N ASP A 585 -20.28 28.42 4.50
CA ASP A 585 -18.84 28.60 4.25
C ASP A 585 -18.13 27.28 3.97
N GLU A 586 -18.41 26.24 4.75
CA GLU A 586 -17.92 24.88 4.47
C GLU A 586 -18.56 24.32 3.17
N LEU A 587 -19.82 24.67 2.88
CA LEU A 587 -20.49 24.32 1.63
C LEU A 587 -19.79 24.93 0.42
N GLU A 588 -19.40 26.21 0.47
CA GLU A 588 -18.64 26.81 -0.63
C GLU A 588 -17.24 26.19 -0.77
N ARG A 589 -16.56 25.83 0.34
CA ARG A 589 -15.32 25.05 0.27
C ARG A 589 -15.53 23.70 -0.43
N GLN A 590 -16.52 22.92 0.00
CA GLN A 590 -16.82 21.61 -0.59
C GLN A 590 -17.29 21.71 -2.04
N ARG A 591 -18.03 22.77 -2.40
CA ARG A 591 -18.41 23.09 -3.78
C ARG A 591 -17.18 23.29 -4.66
N GLN A 592 -16.21 24.12 -4.23
CA GLN A 592 -14.99 24.35 -5.01
C GLN A 592 -14.14 23.08 -5.13
N GLN A 593 -14.02 22.27 -4.07
CA GLN A 593 -13.37 20.96 -4.13
C GLN A 593 -14.06 20.01 -5.12
N ARG A 594 -15.40 19.97 -5.12
CA ARG A 594 -16.22 19.16 -6.05
C ARG A 594 -16.11 19.63 -7.50
N LEU A 595 -16.07 20.94 -7.74
CA LEU A 595 -15.85 21.50 -9.08
C LEU A 595 -14.47 21.15 -9.63
N ALA A 596 -13.42 21.28 -8.79
CA ALA A 596 -12.07 20.86 -9.15
C ALA A 596 -11.99 19.33 -9.37
N GLN A 597 -12.75 18.52 -8.63
CA GLN A 597 -12.89 17.08 -8.90
C GLN A 597 -13.49 16.83 -10.29
N ILE A 598 -14.65 17.43 -10.60
CA ILE A 598 -15.32 17.25 -11.92
C ILE A 598 -14.38 17.67 -13.05
N GLN A 599 -13.67 18.79 -12.91
CA GLN A 599 -12.71 19.25 -13.93
C GLN A 599 -11.55 18.27 -14.14
N ARG A 600 -11.05 17.61 -13.08
CA ARG A 600 -10.08 16.49 -13.21
C ARG A 600 -10.70 15.25 -13.86
N GLU A 601 -11.93 14.87 -13.50
CA GLU A 601 -12.63 13.74 -14.11
C GLU A 601 -12.80 13.93 -15.63
N LYS A 602 -13.17 15.14 -16.07
CA LYS A 602 -13.32 15.54 -17.47
C LYS A 602 -12.05 15.45 -18.32
N VAL A 603 -10.86 15.39 -17.69
CA VAL A 603 -9.55 15.32 -18.37
C VAL A 603 -8.72 14.09 -17.99
N THR A 604 -9.29 13.13 -17.27
CA THR A 604 -8.62 11.85 -16.91
C THR A 604 -9.39 10.70 -17.59
N PRO A 605 -8.76 9.88 -18.45
CA PRO A 605 -9.48 9.19 -19.52
C PRO A 605 -10.40 8.06 -19.03
N ILE A 606 -10.11 7.47 -17.88
CA ILE A 606 -10.98 6.47 -17.23
C ILE A 606 -12.27 7.16 -16.74
N GLN A 607 -12.10 8.29 -16.05
CA GLN A 607 -13.18 9.08 -15.47
C GLN A 607 -14.05 9.73 -16.55
N MET A 608 -13.45 10.18 -17.66
CA MET A 608 -14.18 10.62 -18.85
C MET A 608 -15.20 9.56 -19.31
N GLY A 609 -14.77 8.30 -19.45
CA GLY A 609 -15.67 7.19 -19.79
C GLY A 609 -16.72 6.90 -18.71
N LEU A 610 -16.31 6.81 -17.44
CA LEU A 610 -17.22 6.54 -16.31
C LEU A 610 -18.25 7.65 -16.06
N ARG A 611 -18.00 8.89 -16.51
CA ARG A 611 -18.98 9.98 -16.50
C ARG A 611 -20.08 9.78 -17.54
N VAL A 612 -19.72 9.37 -18.76
CA VAL A 612 -20.67 9.38 -19.90
C VAL A 612 -21.33 8.03 -20.16
N PHE A 613 -20.64 6.92 -19.92
CA PHE A 613 -21.16 5.56 -20.17
C PHE A 613 -22.53 5.24 -19.51
N PRO A 614 -22.87 5.73 -18.29
CA PRO A 614 -24.17 5.47 -17.67
C PRO A 614 -25.38 5.93 -18.50
N VAL A 615 -25.30 7.14 -19.09
CA VAL A 615 -26.43 7.71 -19.86
C VAL A 615 -26.64 6.96 -21.18
N TYR A 616 -25.59 6.33 -21.72
CA TYR A 616 -25.68 5.50 -22.92
C TYR A 616 -26.15 4.08 -22.63
N LEU A 617 -25.99 3.55 -21.42
CA LEU A 617 -26.63 2.30 -20.99
C LEU A 617 -28.11 2.52 -20.64
N TYR A 618 -28.41 3.40 -19.67
CA TYR A 618 -29.74 3.52 -19.08
C TYR A 618 -30.66 4.56 -19.73
N GLY A 619 -30.10 5.58 -20.40
CA GLY A 619 -30.85 6.75 -20.85
C GLY A 619 -31.01 7.84 -19.78
N LYS A 620 -31.20 9.09 -20.25
CA LYS A 620 -31.16 10.31 -19.42
C LYS A 620 -32.24 10.45 -18.35
N ASP A 621 -33.38 9.76 -18.50
CA ASP A 621 -34.55 9.88 -17.61
C ASP A 621 -34.64 8.72 -16.59
N HIS A 622 -33.66 7.82 -16.58
CA HIS A 622 -33.54 6.70 -15.65
C HIS A 622 -32.61 7.06 -14.48
N ALA A 623 -32.91 6.60 -13.27
CA ALA A 623 -32.20 7.01 -12.06
C ALA A 623 -30.69 6.66 -12.07
N TYR A 624 -30.29 5.57 -12.75
CA TYR A 624 -28.89 5.18 -12.93
C TYR A 624 -28.20 5.82 -14.16
N GLY A 625 -28.86 6.75 -14.87
CA GLY A 625 -28.31 7.44 -16.05
C GLY A 625 -27.34 8.60 -15.75
N THR A 626 -26.92 8.76 -14.49
CA THR A 626 -26.03 9.82 -13.98
C THR A 626 -24.58 9.31 -13.88
N PRO A 627 -23.54 10.18 -13.92
CA PRO A 627 -22.12 9.77 -13.82
C PRO A 627 -21.83 8.77 -12.69
N PHE A 628 -21.11 7.67 -12.97
CA PHE A 628 -20.80 6.66 -11.94
C PHE A 628 -19.88 7.17 -10.82
N THR A 629 -19.25 8.33 -11.01
CA THR A 629 -18.48 9.05 -9.98
C THR A 629 -19.37 9.75 -8.95
N GLY A 630 -20.69 9.83 -9.17
CA GLY A 630 -21.64 10.52 -8.30
C GLY A 630 -21.41 12.03 -8.17
N SER A 631 -20.44 12.60 -8.90
CA SER A 631 -19.98 13.98 -8.68
C SER A 631 -20.91 15.04 -9.27
N GLY A 632 -21.84 14.64 -10.15
CA GLY A 632 -22.74 15.53 -10.87
C GLY A 632 -22.07 16.26 -12.03
N TYR A 633 -22.58 17.45 -12.35
CA TYR A 633 -22.09 18.32 -13.42
C TYR A 633 -21.69 19.67 -12.83
N GLU A 634 -20.77 20.39 -13.48
CA GLU A 634 -20.39 21.72 -12.99
C GLU A 634 -21.56 22.70 -12.94
N GLU A 635 -22.50 22.58 -13.88
CA GLU A 635 -23.70 23.42 -13.96
C GLU A 635 -24.64 23.15 -12.77
N SER A 636 -24.83 21.90 -12.36
CA SER A 636 -25.67 21.54 -11.21
C SER A 636 -24.98 21.84 -9.88
N VAL A 637 -23.69 21.52 -9.74
CA VAL A 637 -22.91 21.79 -8.51
C VAL A 637 -22.75 23.29 -8.22
N LYS A 638 -22.77 24.16 -9.24
CA LYS A 638 -22.83 25.62 -9.07
C LYS A 638 -24.21 26.13 -8.61
N GLN A 639 -25.26 25.31 -8.62
CA GLN A 639 -26.63 25.69 -8.28
C GLN A 639 -27.16 25.07 -6.97
N ILE A 640 -26.56 23.99 -6.45
CA ILE A 640 -26.99 23.35 -5.19
C ILE A 640 -26.86 24.32 -4.01
N SER A 641 -27.98 24.70 -3.39
CA SER A 641 -28.02 25.56 -2.20
C SER A 641 -27.91 24.76 -0.90
N GLN A 642 -27.67 25.45 0.23
CA GLN A 642 -27.84 24.85 1.57
C GLN A 642 -29.26 24.29 1.76
N GLU A 643 -30.29 24.99 1.28
CA GLU A 643 -31.69 24.53 1.34
C GLU A 643 -31.87 23.19 0.60
N ASP A 644 -31.18 22.98 -0.53
CA ASP A 644 -31.23 21.70 -1.25
C ASP A 644 -30.61 20.55 -0.44
N LEU A 645 -29.52 20.78 0.30
CA LEU A 645 -28.91 19.76 1.16
C LEU A 645 -29.81 19.43 2.36
N ILE A 646 -30.33 20.46 3.04
CA ILE A 646 -31.28 20.33 4.15
C ILE A 646 -32.53 19.57 3.69
N LYS A 647 -33.06 19.91 2.51
CA LYS A 647 -34.21 19.25 1.89
C LYS A 647 -33.91 17.81 1.47
N PHE A 648 -32.71 17.53 0.97
CA PHE A 648 -32.28 16.18 0.62
C PHE A 648 -32.24 15.29 1.86
N HIS A 649 -31.56 15.73 2.93
CA HIS A 649 -31.50 15.05 4.22
C HIS A 649 -32.92 14.84 4.79
N ASN A 650 -33.72 15.91 4.88
CA ASN A 650 -35.08 15.84 5.38
C ASN A 650 -36.01 14.94 4.54
N THR A 651 -35.72 14.72 3.26
CA THR A 651 -36.48 13.80 2.41
C THR A 651 -36.07 12.34 2.67
N TRP A 652 -34.77 12.04 2.62
CA TRP A 652 -34.29 10.66 2.52
C TRP A 652 -33.84 10.02 3.83
N PHE A 653 -33.36 10.81 4.81
CA PHE A 653 -32.91 10.31 6.10
C PHE A 653 -34.11 10.06 7.02
N LYS A 654 -34.63 8.84 6.95
CA LYS A 654 -35.75 8.32 7.75
C LYS A 654 -35.43 6.92 8.27
N PRO A 655 -35.84 6.55 9.50
CA PRO A 655 -35.54 5.24 10.08
C PRO A 655 -36.16 4.09 9.27
N ASN A 656 -37.35 4.30 8.69
CA ASN A 656 -38.00 3.34 7.79
C ASN A 656 -37.39 3.26 6.37
N ASN A 657 -36.44 4.15 6.03
CA ASN A 657 -35.68 4.15 4.78
C ASN A 657 -34.21 3.73 4.98
N ALA A 658 -33.87 3.22 6.17
CA ALA A 658 -32.51 2.94 6.58
C ALA A 658 -32.36 1.57 7.25
N THR A 659 -31.11 1.10 7.34
CA THR A 659 -30.73 -0.10 8.09
C THR A 659 -29.32 0.10 8.64
N LEU A 660 -29.18 -0.07 9.95
CA LEU A 660 -27.91 0.05 10.65
C LEU A 660 -27.27 -1.33 10.79
N ILE A 661 -26.07 -1.47 10.22
CA ILE A 661 -25.25 -2.66 10.40
C ILE A 661 -24.24 -2.40 11.50
N VAL A 662 -24.09 -3.35 12.42
CA VAL A 662 -23.14 -3.26 13.54
C VAL A 662 -22.29 -4.53 13.57
N VAL A 663 -20.97 -4.39 13.67
CA VAL A 663 -20.06 -5.53 13.80
C VAL A 663 -19.00 -5.21 14.84
N GLY A 664 -18.72 -6.15 15.76
CA GLY A 664 -17.72 -5.98 16.82
C GLY A 664 -18.13 -6.56 18.17
N ASP A 665 -17.39 -6.23 19.24
CA ASP A 665 -17.61 -6.80 20.57
C ASP A 665 -18.75 -6.09 21.34
N ILE A 666 -19.99 -6.25 20.86
CA ILE A 666 -21.19 -5.74 21.55
C ILE A 666 -22.41 -6.62 21.24
N THR A 667 -23.32 -6.77 22.20
CA THR A 667 -24.57 -7.51 22.01
C THR A 667 -25.68 -6.64 21.41
N LEU A 668 -26.67 -7.27 20.77
CA LEU A 668 -27.82 -6.57 20.20
C LEU A 668 -28.60 -5.74 21.23
N ASN A 669 -28.71 -6.18 22.48
CA ASN A 669 -29.38 -5.41 23.54
C ASN A 669 -28.59 -4.15 23.92
N GLU A 670 -27.28 -4.27 24.16
CA GLU A 670 -26.41 -3.12 24.49
C GLU A 670 -26.41 -2.03 23.40
N VAL A 671 -26.55 -2.43 22.14
CA VAL A 671 -26.74 -1.53 20.99
C VAL A 671 -28.13 -0.89 21.02
N LYS A 672 -29.20 -1.67 21.20
CA LYS A 672 -30.57 -1.15 21.21
C LYS A 672 -30.82 -0.13 22.31
N ASP A 673 -30.41 -0.41 23.55
CA ASP A 673 -30.68 0.48 24.69
C ASP A 673 -30.08 1.89 24.48
N ARG A 674 -28.91 1.95 23.81
CA ARG A 674 -28.26 3.21 23.39
C ARG A 674 -29.01 3.90 22.27
N LEU A 675 -29.38 3.17 21.22
CA LEU A 675 -29.98 3.75 20.02
C LEU A 675 -31.45 4.15 20.21
N GLU A 676 -32.23 3.43 21.04
CA GLU A 676 -33.58 3.87 21.45
C GLU A 676 -33.52 5.23 22.17
N THR A 677 -32.42 5.52 22.87
CA THR A 677 -32.19 6.82 23.51
C THR A 677 -31.75 7.87 22.47
N LEU A 678 -30.66 7.62 21.75
CA LEU A 678 -30.03 8.57 20.83
C LEU A 678 -30.90 8.91 19.60
N PHE A 679 -31.64 7.94 19.07
CA PHE A 679 -32.50 8.11 17.89
C PHE A 679 -34.00 8.24 18.25
N SER A 680 -34.32 8.54 19.52
CA SER A 680 -35.69 8.75 20.01
C SER A 680 -36.45 9.86 19.28
N SER A 681 -35.74 10.89 18.80
CA SER A 681 -36.28 12.00 18.00
C SER A 681 -36.56 11.61 16.55
N TRP A 682 -35.89 10.61 15.98
CA TRP A 682 -35.91 10.32 14.55
C TRP A 682 -37.24 9.66 14.12
N GLN A 683 -38.07 10.39 13.38
CA GLN A 683 -39.41 9.94 12.99
C GLN A 683 -39.45 9.30 11.59
N GLN A 684 -40.36 8.34 11.41
CA GLN A 684 -40.67 7.76 10.11
C GLN A 684 -41.26 8.80 9.14
N GLY A 685 -41.07 8.57 7.84
CA GLY A 685 -41.62 9.45 6.80
C GLY A 685 -41.79 8.77 5.46
N ASN A 686 -42.56 9.42 4.59
CA ASN A 686 -42.69 9.02 3.18
C ASN A 686 -41.41 9.39 2.42
N VAL A 687 -40.93 8.49 1.56
CA VAL A 687 -39.78 8.72 0.68
C VAL A 687 -40.18 8.59 -0.80
N PRO A 688 -39.57 9.35 -1.73
CA PRO A 688 -39.85 9.22 -3.16
C PRO A 688 -39.41 7.86 -3.73
N VAL A 689 -40.08 7.40 -4.80
CA VAL A 689 -39.75 6.14 -5.48
C VAL A 689 -38.93 6.44 -6.75
N LYS A 690 -37.64 6.08 -6.74
CA LYS A 690 -36.70 6.24 -7.87
C LYS A 690 -37.19 5.51 -9.13
N ASN A 691 -37.05 6.13 -10.31
CA ASN A 691 -37.30 5.47 -11.60
C ASN A 691 -36.16 4.50 -11.94
N VAL A 692 -36.35 3.25 -11.50
CA VAL A 692 -35.48 2.09 -11.79
C VAL A 692 -36.18 1.08 -12.72
N SER A 693 -37.02 1.58 -13.63
CA SER A 693 -37.80 0.76 -14.55
C SER A 693 -36.93 0.04 -15.60
N LYS A 694 -37.30 -1.19 -15.99
CA LYS A 694 -36.47 -2.03 -16.86
C LYS A 694 -36.22 -1.36 -18.21
N VAL A 695 -34.95 -1.10 -18.50
CA VAL A 695 -34.41 -0.61 -19.77
C VAL A 695 -34.04 -1.82 -20.63
N ASN A 696 -34.44 -1.81 -21.90
CA ASN A 696 -33.97 -2.79 -22.87
C ASN A 696 -32.56 -2.44 -23.33
N ASN A 697 -31.70 -3.44 -23.48
CA ASN A 697 -30.38 -3.27 -24.08
C ASN A 697 -30.51 -2.71 -25.50
N LYS A 698 -29.54 -1.88 -25.91
CA LYS A 698 -29.60 -1.17 -27.19
C LYS A 698 -29.01 -2.02 -28.29
N GLU A 699 -29.86 -2.48 -29.21
CA GLU A 699 -29.42 -2.84 -30.57
C GLU A 699 -28.74 -1.59 -31.17
N GLY A 700 -27.44 -1.67 -31.47
CA GLY A 700 -26.66 -0.48 -31.81
C GLY A 700 -25.34 -0.77 -32.51
N ASN A 701 -25.21 -0.25 -33.72
CA ASN A 701 -23.97 -0.26 -34.50
C ASN A 701 -23.22 1.08 -34.31
N THR A 702 -23.11 1.55 -33.06
CA THR A 702 -22.65 2.92 -32.74
C THR A 702 -21.46 2.91 -31.77
N ILE A 703 -20.47 3.75 -32.06
CA ILE A 703 -19.34 4.06 -31.17
C ILE A 703 -19.44 5.52 -30.72
N TYR A 704 -19.47 5.73 -29.41
CA TYR A 704 -19.42 7.04 -28.80
C TYR A 704 -17.95 7.43 -28.55
N LEU A 705 -17.47 8.51 -29.16
CA LEU A 705 -16.05 8.86 -29.21
C LEU A 705 -15.79 10.19 -28.47
N LEU A 706 -14.97 10.13 -27.43
CA LEU A 706 -14.44 11.28 -26.71
C LEU A 706 -13.02 11.56 -27.17
N ASP A 707 -12.82 12.76 -27.72
CA ASP A 707 -11.51 13.19 -28.21
C ASP A 707 -10.57 13.54 -27.06
N ARG A 708 -9.35 13.02 -27.15
CA ARG A 708 -8.23 13.28 -26.25
C ARG A 708 -6.95 13.42 -27.08
N PRO A 709 -6.70 14.59 -27.70
CA PRO A 709 -5.53 14.80 -28.55
C PRO A 709 -4.22 14.49 -27.82
N GLY A 710 -3.28 13.84 -28.51
CA GLY A 710 -1.98 13.44 -27.96
C GLY A 710 -1.97 12.15 -27.13
N SER A 711 -3.11 11.47 -26.94
CA SER A 711 -3.17 10.26 -26.12
C SER A 711 -2.41 9.09 -26.74
N GLN A 712 -1.41 8.56 -26.01
CA GLN A 712 -0.60 7.41 -26.42
C GLN A 712 -1.31 6.06 -26.21
N GLN A 713 -2.27 6.04 -25.28
CA GLN A 713 -3.21 4.95 -25.09
C GLN A 713 -4.64 5.46 -25.31
N SER A 714 -5.50 4.60 -25.82
CA SER A 714 -6.94 4.80 -25.86
C SER A 714 -7.61 3.86 -24.85
N ILE A 715 -8.77 4.25 -24.34
CA ILE A 715 -9.56 3.43 -23.40
C ILE A 715 -10.86 3.04 -24.08
N ILE A 716 -11.14 1.74 -24.08
CA ILE A 716 -12.35 1.14 -24.62
C ILE A 716 -13.23 0.71 -23.43
N PHE A 717 -14.44 1.26 -23.39
CA PHE A 717 -15.54 0.79 -22.55
C PHE A 717 -16.56 0.11 -23.46
N SER A 718 -17.01 -1.08 -23.08
CA SER A 718 -17.98 -1.86 -23.87
C SER A 718 -18.91 -2.63 -22.94
N GLY A 719 -20.22 -2.64 -23.19
CA GLY A 719 -21.13 -3.26 -22.23
C GLY A 719 -22.62 -3.12 -22.50
N HIS A 720 -23.42 -3.76 -21.67
CA HIS A 720 -24.87 -3.73 -21.66
C HIS A 720 -25.39 -3.95 -20.22
N LEU A 721 -26.70 -3.93 -20.03
CA LEU A 721 -27.31 -4.18 -18.72
C LEU A 721 -27.55 -5.68 -18.50
N LEU A 722 -27.31 -6.11 -17.26
CA LEU A 722 -27.66 -7.41 -16.70
C LEU A 722 -28.87 -7.29 -15.76
N PRO A 723 -29.55 -8.41 -15.43
CA PRO A 723 -30.55 -8.43 -14.37
C PRO A 723 -29.99 -8.09 -12.98
N PRO A 724 -30.85 -7.74 -12.01
CA PRO A 724 -30.45 -7.44 -10.63
C PRO A 724 -29.65 -8.55 -9.94
N ARG A 725 -28.89 -8.18 -8.91
CA ARG A 725 -28.12 -9.15 -8.09
C ARG A 725 -29.01 -10.10 -7.26
N SER A 726 -30.28 -9.73 -7.03
CA SER A 726 -31.25 -10.55 -6.30
C SER A 726 -31.89 -11.67 -7.13
N GLU A 727 -31.61 -11.78 -8.44
CA GLU A 727 -32.09 -12.91 -9.26
C GLU A 727 -31.25 -14.18 -9.03
N THR A 728 -31.89 -15.36 -9.14
CA THR A 728 -31.38 -16.63 -8.58
C THR A 728 -30.07 -17.15 -9.15
N ASN A 729 -29.63 -16.64 -10.31
CA ASN A 729 -28.44 -17.10 -11.02
C ASN A 729 -27.20 -16.22 -10.77
N ASP A 730 -27.25 -15.27 -9.82
CA ASP A 730 -26.17 -14.30 -9.56
C ASP A 730 -24.76 -14.93 -9.43
N VAL A 731 -24.61 -15.98 -8.61
CA VAL A 731 -23.32 -16.67 -8.43
C VAL A 731 -22.82 -17.30 -9.75
N ALA A 732 -23.72 -17.74 -10.64
CA ALA A 732 -23.34 -18.23 -11.96
C ALA A 732 -22.88 -17.09 -12.88
N VAL A 733 -23.50 -15.91 -12.78
CA VAL A 733 -23.13 -14.69 -13.50
C VAL A 733 -21.77 -14.15 -13.00
N GLU A 734 -21.49 -14.22 -11.70
CA GLU A 734 -20.19 -13.88 -11.12
C GLU A 734 -19.09 -14.81 -11.63
N MET A 735 -19.25 -16.14 -11.51
CA MET A 735 -18.26 -17.11 -12.01
C MET A 735 -18.08 -17.02 -13.53
N MET A 736 -19.16 -16.74 -14.27
CA MET A 736 -19.12 -16.47 -15.72
C MET A 736 -18.24 -15.25 -16.05
N ASN A 737 -18.36 -14.15 -15.27
CA ASN A 737 -17.54 -12.96 -15.45
C ASN A 737 -16.07 -13.23 -15.11
N GLU A 738 -15.78 -13.96 -14.02
CA GLU A 738 -14.41 -14.26 -13.59
C GLU A 738 -13.56 -14.96 -14.67
N ILE A 739 -14.17 -15.86 -15.45
CA ILE A 739 -13.55 -16.53 -16.60
C ILE A 739 -13.35 -15.56 -17.77
N LEU A 740 -14.39 -14.78 -18.11
CA LEU A 740 -14.42 -13.93 -19.29
C LEU A 740 -13.48 -12.71 -19.16
N GLY A 741 -13.53 -12.00 -18.04
CA GLY A 741 -12.75 -10.78 -17.83
C GLY A 741 -12.52 -10.33 -16.38
N GLY A 742 -13.12 -10.97 -15.37
CA GLY A 742 -13.05 -10.53 -13.97
C GLY A 742 -11.71 -10.80 -13.29
N SER A 743 -11.16 -12.02 -13.48
CA SER A 743 -9.89 -12.42 -12.90
C SER A 743 -8.67 -11.87 -13.67
N PHE A 744 -7.48 -11.85 -13.06
CA PHE A 744 -6.25 -11.46 -13.76
C PHE A 744 -5.94 -12.38 -14.95
N THR A 745 -6.17 -13.69 -14.83
CA THR A 745 -5.94 -14.66 -15.92
C THR A 745 -7.18 -14.89 -16.78
N SER A 746 -8.09 -13.93 -16.83
CA SER A 746 -9.32 -14.01 -17.63
C SER A 746 -9.05 -13.83 -19.12
N ARG A 747 -9.96 -14.35 -19.97
CA ARG A 747 -9.76 -14.39 -21.43
C ARG A 747 -9.51 -13.03 -22.06
N ILE A 748 -10.29 -12.01 -21.69
CA ILE A 748 -10.14 -10.64 -22.20
C ILE A 748 -8.79 -10.05 -21.82
N ASN A 749 -8.30 -10.31 -20.59
CA ASN A 749 -6.97 -9.83 -20.19
C ASN A 749 -5.88 -10.59 -20.95
N MET A 750 -5.90 -11.93 -20.93
CA MET A 750 -4.85 -12.75 -21.54
C MET A 750 -4.72 -12.49 -23.04
N ASN A 751 -5.82 -12.35 -23.77
CA ASN A 751 -5.79 -11.95 -25.19
C ASN A 751 -5.12 -10.58 -25.35
N LEU A 752 -5.70 -9.50 -24.80
CA LEU A 752 -5.18 -8.14 -25.07
C LEU A 752 -3.81 -7.83 -24.47
N ARG A 753 -3.43 -8.50 -23.37
CA ARG A 753 -2.18 -8.27 -22.63
C ARG A 753 -1.07 -9.25 -23.04
N GLU A 754 -1.31 -10.55 -22.93
CA GLU A 754 -0.25 -11.57 -23.08
C GLU A 754 -0.15 -12.10 -24.52
N ASP A 755 -1.26 -12.43 -25.20
CA ASP A 755 -1.21 -12.89 -26.60
C ASP A 755 -0.83 -11.74 -27.54
N LYS A 756 -1.44 -10.56 -27.33
CA LYS A 756 -1.37 -9.43 -28.26
C LYS A 756 -0.36 -8.35 -27.89
N HIS A 757 -0.01 -8.22 -26.62
CA HIS A 757 0.88 -7.15 -26.12
C HIS A 757 0.34 -5.71 -26.38
N TRP A 758 -0.99 -5.53 -26.49
CA TRP A 758 -1.63 -4.24 -26.79
C TRP A 758 -2.09 -3.48 -25.54
N SER A 759 -2.25 -4.19 -24.41
CA SER A 759 -2.75 -3.67 -23.14
C SER A 759 -1.81 -4.01 -21.98
N TYR A 760 -1.72 -3.13 -20.97
CA TYR A 760 -1.14 -3.50 -19.67
C TYR A 760 -2.15 -4.18 -18.73
N GLY A 761 -3.45 -4.05 -19.02
CA GLY A 761 -4.53 -4.62 -18.22
C GLY A 761 -5.90 -4.31 -18.83
N SER A 762 -6.65 -5.36 -19.13
CA SER A 762 -8.01 -5.32 -19.65
C SER A 762 -8.89 -6.29 -18.85
N ARG A 763 -10.14 -5.93 -18.56
CA ARG A 763 -11.02 -6.70 -17.66
C ARG A 763 -12.50 -6.51 -17.96
N SER A 764 -13.34 -7.39 -17.45
CA SER A 764 -14.80 -7.18 -17.38
C SER A 764 -15.28 -7.13 -15.94
N LEU A 765 -16.15 -6.17 -15.66
CA LEU A 765 -16.69 -5.86 -14.35
C LEU A 765 -18.22 -5.92 -14.41
N ILE A 766 -18.84 -6.34 -13.31
CA ILE A 766 -20.27 -6.16 -13.06
C ILE A 766 -20.37 -5.21 -11.89
N LEU A 767 -20.74 -3.95 -12.13
CA LEU A 767 -20.93 -2.99 -11.03
C LEU A 767 -22.24 -3.35 -10.31
N GLY A 768 -22.25 -3.39 -8.99
CA GLY A 768 -23.46 -3.73 -8.23
C GLY A 768 -24.52 -2.61 -8.26
N ALA A 769 -25.78 -2.97 -8.46
CA ALA A 769 -26.95 -2.11 -8.30
C ALA A 769 -28.17 -2.92 -7.79
N LYS A 770 -29.15 -2.25 -7.18
CA LYS A 770 -30.41 -2.85 -6.70
C LYS A 770 -31.28 -3.42 -7.81
N ASN A 771 -31.21 -2.80 -8.99
CA ASN A 771 -32.03 -3.16 -10.15
C ASN A 771 -31.09 -3.62 -11.28
N GLN A 772 -31.44 -3.38 -12.55
CA GLN A 772 -30.50 -3.66 -13.64
C GLN A 772 -29.14 -3.00 -13.40
N ARG A 773 -28.09 -3.74 -13.73
CA ARG A 773 -26.71 -3.43 -13.37
C ARG A 773 -25.77 -3.59 -14.58
N PRO A 774 -24.70 -2.80 -14.74
CA PRO A 774 -23.92 -2.82 -15.97
C PRO A 774 -22.88 -3.95 -15.96
N PHE A 775 -22.91 -4.78 -16.99
CA PHE A 775 -21.72 -5.53 -17.42
C PHE A 775 -20.86 -4.59 -18.27
N MET A 776 -19.57 -4.49 -17.94
CA MET A 776 -18.65 -3.54 -18.55
C MET A 776 -17.28 -4.16 -18.76
N VAL A 777 -16.90 -4.37 -20.02
CA VAL A 777 -15.49 -4.52 -20.41
C VAL A 777 -14.82 -3.14 -20.37
N TYR A 778 -13.63 -3.10 -19.80
CA TYR A 778 -12.76 -1.94 -19.68
C TYR A 778 -11.34 -2.34 -20.07
N ALA A 779 -10.78 -1.68 -21.08
CA ALA A 779 -9.46 -1.96 -21.63
C ALA A 779 -8.70 -0.67 -21.92
N LEU A 780 -7.49 -0.49 -21.38
CA LEU A 780 -6.54 0.52 -21.86
C LEU A 780 -5.63 -0.13 -22.89
N VAL A 781 -5.52 0.43 -24.09
CA VAL A 781 -4.81 -0.17 -25.22
C VAL A 781 -3.96 0.86 -25.95
N GLN A 782 -2.91 0.39 -26.65
CA GLN A 782 -2.13 1.22 -27.57
C GLN A 782 -3.05 1.92 -28.58
N THR A 783 -2.88 3.23 -28.79
CA THR A 783 -3.79 4.03 -29.63
C THR A 783 -3.91 3.49 -31.06
N ASP A 784 -2.82 3.01 -31.66
CA ASP A 784 -2.76 2.37 -32.99
C ASP A 784 -3.20 0.88 -33.01
N LYS A 785 -3.79 0.40 -31.89
CA LYS A 785 -4.42 -0.93 -31.75
C LYS A 785 -5.86 -0.84 -31.25
N THR A 786 -6.45 0.36 -31.19
CA THR A 786 -7.81 0.60 -30.69
C THR A 786 -8.86 -0.18 -31.50
N LYS A 787 -8.72 -0.20 -32.83
CA LYS A 787 -9.61 -0.90 -33.76
C LYS A 787 -9.56 -2.42 -33.57
N GLU A 788 -8.35 -2.97 -33.52
CA GLU A 788 -8.08 -4.40 -33.38
C GLU A 788 -8.49 -4.90 -31.99
N SER A 789 -8.26 -4.10 -30.95
CA SER A 789 -8.68 -4.42 -29.58
C SER A 789 -10.19 -4.43 -29.42
N LEU A 790 -10.91 -3.52 -30.09
CA LEU A 790 -12.38 -3.51 -30.13
C LEU A 790 -12.91 -4.82 -30.75
N LEU A 791 -12.30 -5.26 -31.86
CA LEU A 791 -12.62 -6.53 -32.51
C LEU A 791 -12.32 -7.74 -31.61
N GLU A 792 -11.18 -7.78 -30.92
CA GLU A 792 -10.84 -8.89 -30.01
C GLU A 792 -11.76 -8.93 -28.77
N VAL A 793 -12.14 -7.78 -28.18
CA VAL A 793 -13.16 -7.74 -27.11
C VAL A 793 -14.50 -8.29 -27.62
N LYS A 794 -14.96 -7.81 -28.78
CA LYS A 794 -16.21 -8.29 -29.39
C LYS A 794 -16.14 -9.80 -29.68
N LYS A 795 -14.98 -10.29 -30.13
CA LYS A 795 -14.70 -11.71 -30.38
C LYS A 795 -14.76 -12.54 -29.10
N GLU A 796 -14.05 -12.19 -28.02
CA GLU A 796 -14.08 -12.96 -26.77
C GLU A 796 -15.51 -13.08 -26.23
N VAL A 797 -16.26 -11.98 -26.16
CA VAL A 797 -17.66 -11.99 -25.68
C VAL A 797 -18.57 -12.81 -26.62
N SER A 798 -18.35 -12.75 -27.95
CA SER A 798 -19.16 -13.51 -28.92
C SER A 798 -18.85 -15.00 -28.94
N GLU A 799 -17.57 -15.39 -28.91
CA GLU A 799 -17.15 -16.79 -28.91
C GLU A 799 -17.53 -17.50 -27.61
N TYR A 800 -17.47 -16.80 -26.47
CA TYR A 800 -17.80 -17.33 -25.15
C TYR A 800 -19.27 -17.75 -24.98
N VAL A 801 -20.20 -17.15 -25.73
CA VAL A 801 -21.60 -17.61 -25.80
C VAL A 801 -21.86 -18.64 -26.91
N SER A 802 -20.89 -18.90 -27.80
CA SER A 802 -21.10 -19.66 -29.04
C SER A 802 -20.04 -20.75 -29.32
N THR A 803 -18.94 -20.41 -29.98
CA THR A 803 -17.98 -21.36 -30.58
C THR A 803 -16.87 -21.83 -29.63
N ARG A 804 -16.54 -21.03 -28.61
CA ARG A 804 -15.53 -21.33 -27.59
C ARG A 804 -16.13 -21.00 -26.21
N PRO A 805 -17.14 -21.75 -25.73
CA PRO A 805 -17.73 -21.51 -24.41
C PRO A 805 -16.75 -21.79 -23.26
N ALA A 806 -17.17 -21.55 -22.02
CA ALA A 806 -16.41 -21.92 -20.81
C ALA A 806 -16.04 -23.42 -20.79
N THR A 807 -14.87 -23.74 -20.26
CA THR A 807 -14.39 -25.13 -20.04
C THR A 807 -14.44 -25.54 -18.56
N ASP A 808 -14.35 -26.84 -18.28
CA ASP A 808 -14.24 -27.37 -16.91
C ASP A 808 -13.01 -26.84 -16.19
N ASP A 809 -11.85 -26.71 -16.86
CA ASP A 809 -10.62 -26.19 -16.24
C ASP A 809 -10.77 -24.73 -15.80
N GLU A 810 -11.40 -23.89 -16.63
CA GLU A 810 -11.70 -22.49 -16.30
C GLU A 810 -12.67 -22.41 -15.12
N LEU A 811 -13.74 -23.22 -15.14
CA LEU A 811 -14.73 -23.26 -14.07
C LEU A 811 -14.13 -23.76 -12.75
N ASN A 812 -13.34 -24.83 -12.78
CA ASN A 812 -12.67 -25.37 -11.60
C ASN A 812 -11.67 -24.36 -11.03
N LYS A 813 -10.93 -23.63 -11.88
CA LYS A 813 -10.02 -22.56 -11.46
C LYS A 813 -10.76 -21.43 -10.74
N VAL A 814 -11.85 -20.89 -11.30
CA VAL A 814 -12.58 -19.78 -10.65
C VAL A 814 -13.35 -20.23 -9.41
N LYS A 815 -13.90 -21.45 -9.40
CA LYS A 815 -14.50 -22.07 -8.20
C LYS A 815 -13.50 -22.12 -7.06
N LEU A 816 -12.31 -22.68 -7.32
CA LEU A 816 -11.26 -22.85 -6.31
C LEU A 816 -10.80 -21.48 -5.81
N ASN A 817 -10.43 -20.56 -6.70
CA ASN A 817 -9.99 -19.22 -6.32
C ASN A 817 -11.01 -18.51 -5.40
N ASN A 818 -12.30 -18.52 -5.78
CA ASN A 818 -13.33 -17.88 -4.99
C ASN A 818 -13.55 -18.57 -3.64
N THR A 819 -13.74 -19.90 -3.60
CA THR A 819 -14.00 -20.60 -2.32
C THR A 819 -12.83 -20.56 -1.35
N LEU A 820 -11.59 -20.62 -1.84
CA LEU A 820 -10.40 -20.52 -0.98
C LEU A 820 -10.20 -19.09 -0.43
N SER A 821 -10.55 -18.06 -1.21
CA SER A 821 -10.40 -16.67 -0.78
C SER A 821 -11.33 -16.24 0.36
N LEU A 822 -12.45 -16.94 0.60
CA LEU A 822 -13.49 -16.56 1.57
C LEU A 822 -12.96 -16.35 2.99
N ALA A 823 -12.00 -17.15 3.43
CA ALA A 823 -11.40 -17.03 4.76
C ALA A 823 -10.70 -15.67 4.97
N GLY A 824 -10.02 -15.15 3.93
CA GLY A 824 -9.42 -13.82 3.93
C GLY A 824 -10.45 -12.72 3.71
N GLN A 825 -11.45 -12.95 2.82
CA GLN A 825 -12.53 -11.98 2.58
C GLN A 825 -13.40 -11.71 3.82
N TRP A 826 -13.43 -12.60 4.81
CA TRP A 826 -14.15 -12.40 6.08
C TRP A 826 -13.21 -12.22 7.29
N GLU A 827 -11.93 -11.87 7.05
CA GLU A 827 -10.91 -11.72 8.09
C GLU A 827 -11.26 -10.61 9.09
N THR A 828 -11.84 -9.48 8.68
CA THR A 828 -12.02 -8.28 9.52
C THR A 828 -13.48 -7.95 9.84
N ILE A 829 -13.72 -7.25 10.96
CA ILE A 829 -15.01 -6.62 11.29
C ILE A 829 -15.49 -5.73 10.12
N GLY A 830 -14.56 -5.02 9.48
CA GLY A 830 -14.85 -4.20 8.29
C GLY A 830 -15.37 -5.02 7.10
N ALA A 831 -14.72 -6.13 6.77
CA ALA A 831 -15.09 -6.94 5.61
C ALA A 831 -16.38 -7.75 5.84
N VAL A 832 -16.60 -8.28 7.05
CA VAL A 832 -17.89 -8.87 7.45
C VAL A 832 -19.01 -7.82 7.39
N GLY A 833 -18.76 -6.60 7.86
CA GLY A 833 -19.68 -5.48 7.73
C GLY A 833 -19.96 -5.08 6.27
N GLY A 834 -18.96 -5.22 5.39
CA GLY A 834 -19.10 -5.09 3.94
C GLY A 834 -20.05 -6.15 3.36
N SER A 835 -19.85 -7.43 3.66
CA SER A 835 -20.74 -8.51 3.20
C SER A 835 -22.19 -8.31 3.71
N LEU A 836 -22.38 -7.98 5.00
CA LEU A 836 -23.70 -7.62 5.52
C LEU A 836 -24.30 -6.39 4.80
N SER A 837 -23.45 -5.43 4.40
CA SER A 837 -23.88 -4.27 3.62
C SER A 837 -24.36 -4.69 2.24
N GLU A 838 -23.67 -5.60 1.54
CA GLU A 838 -24.13 -6.11 0.25
C GLU A 838 -25.49 -6.83 0.34
N MET A 839 -25.75 -7.58 1.41
CA MET A 839 -27.07 -8.20 1.63
C MET A 839 -28.19 -7.17 1.71
N VAL A 840 -27.95 -6.07 2.43
CA VAL A 840 -28.91 -4.96 2.59
C VAL A 840 -29.01 -4.08 1.34
N ILE A 841 -27.88 -3.82 0.67
CA ILE A 841 -27.85 -3.02 -0.57
C ILE A 841 -28.65 -3.76 -1.66
N TYR A 842 -28.39 -5.04 -1.88
CA TYR A 842 -28.94 -5.77 -3.02
C TYR A 842 -30.18 -6.62 -2.72
N ASN A 843 -30.72 -6.56 -1.49
CA ASN A 843 -31.84 -7.38 -1.00
C ASN A 843 -31.59 -8.90 -1.14
N LEU A 844 -30.40 -9.35 -0.77
CA LEU A 844 -30.03 -10.76 -0.83
C LEU A 844 -30.72 -11.58 0.29
N PRO A 845 -30.97 -12.89 0.09
CA PRO A 845 -31.44 -13.79 1.15
C PRO A 845 -30.56 -13.76 2.41
N GLN A 846 -31.16 -14.00 3.59
CA GLN A 846 -30.42 -13.97 4.86
C GLN A 846 -29.36 -15.07 4.97
N ASP A 847 -29.55 -16.19 4.27
CA ASP A 847 -28.61 -17.31 4.15
C ASP A 847 -27.60 -17.13 3.00
N TYR A 848 -27.54 -15.97 2.33
CA TYR A 848 -26.76 -15.79 1.09
C TYR A 848 -25.28 -16.16 1.28
N PHE A 849 -24.59 -15.58 2.27
CA PHE A 849 -23.15 -15.86 2.48
C PHE A 849 -22.89 -17.17 3.23
N GLU A 850 -23.84 -17.66 4.04
CA GLU A 850 -23.76 -19.01 4.64
C GLU A 850 -23.72 -20.10 3.56
N THR A 851 -24.55 -19.97 2.52
CA THR A 851 -24.68 -20.96 1.45
C THR A 851 -23.83 -20.66 0.21
N TYR A 852 -23.08 -19.54 0.18
CA TYR A 852 -22.32 -19.06 -0.99
C TYR A 852 -21.27 -20.07 -1.49
N SER A 853 -20.42 -20.60 -0.59
CA SER A 853 -19.41 -21.62 -0.94
C SER A 853 -20.06 -22.85 -1.58
N GLN A 854 -21.16 -23.34 -1.00
CA GLN A 854 -21.87 -24.50 -1.55
C GLN A 854 -22.53 -24.20 -2.90
N ARG A 855 -23.08 -22.98 -3.11
CA ARG A 855 -23.58 -22.56 -4.43
C ARG A 855 -22.46 -22.56 -5.47
N ILE A 856 -21.30 -21.98 -5.18
CA ILE A 856 -20.13 -22.01 -6.09
C ILE A 856 -19.73 -23.46 -6.43
N LYS A 857 -19.53 -24.31 -5.42
CA LYS A 857 -19.13 -25.71 -5.61
C LYS A 857 -20.11 -26.48 -6.51
N ASN A 858 -21.41 -26.25 -6.32
CA ASN A 858 -22.49 -26.95 -7.03
C ASN A 858 -22.71 -26.53 -8.50
N LEU A 859 -22.15 -25.40 -8.97
CA LEU A 859 -22.35 -24.93 -10.35
C LEU A 859 -21.83 -25.97 -11.37
N SER A 860 -22.68 -26.41 -12.31
CA SER A 860 -22.22 -27.23 -13.44
C SER A 860 -21.70 -26.37 -14.59
N LEU A 861 -20.92 -26.97 -15.50
CA LEU A 861 -20.48 -26.28 -16.71
C LEU A 861 -21.67 -25.86 -17.58
N ASP A 862 -22.69 -26.73 -17.71
CA ASP A 862 -23.94 -26.42 -18.41
C ASP A 862 -24.64 -25.18 -17.85
N GLN A 863 -24.63 -24.99 -16.53
CA GLN A 863 -25.22 -23.80 -15.89
C GLN A 863 -24.45 -22.52 -16.24
N ILE A 864 -23.12 -22.55 -16.24
CA ILE A 864 -22.30 -21.41 -16.67
C ILE A 864 -22.50 -21.09 -18.14
N GLN A 865 -22.47 -22.11 -19.01
CA GLN A 865 -22.67 -21.93 -20.45
C GLN A 865 -24.09 -21.48 -20.82
N SER A 866 -25.10 -21.87 -20.04
CA SER A 866 -26.48 -21.40 -20.21
C SER A 866 -26.61 -19.97 -19.70
N THR A 867 -26.08 -19.67 -18.51
CA THR A 867 -26.05 -18.30 -17.95
C THR A 867 -25.37 -17.31 -18.90
N ALA A 868 -24.26 -17.70 -19.54
CA ALA A 868 -23.60 -16.88 -20.56
C ALA A 868 -24.52 -16.55 -21.73
N LYS A 869 -25.27 -17.54 -22.26
CA LYS A 869 -26.21 -17.36 -23.37
C LYS A 869 -27.49 -16.61 -22.98
N GLU A 870 -27.88 -16.67 -21.72
CA GLU A 870 -29.06 -15.98 -21.17
C GLU A 870 -28.78 -14.53 -20.78
N THR A 871 -27.52 -14.17 -20.48
CA THR A 871 -27.19 -12.88 -19.87
C THR A 871 -26.22 -12.01 -20.66
N LEU A 872 -25.35 -12.56 -21.50
CA LEU A 872 -24.45 -11.78 -22.35
C LEU A 872 -25.05 -11.58 -23.75
N GLU A 873 -25.08 -10.34 -24.22
CA GLU A 873 -25.65 -9.94 -25.51
C GLU A 873 -24.58 -9.29 -26.40
N PRO A 874 -23.72 -10.06 -27.11
CA PRO A 874 -22.61 -9.52 -27.89
C PRO A 874 -23.02 -8.58 -29.03
N GLY A 875 -24.28 -8.65 -29.47
CA GLY A 875 -24.87 -7.76 -30.48
C GLY A 875 -25.32 -6.39 -29.93
N ASN A 876 -25.54 -6.28 -28.61
CA ASN A 876 -26.15 -5.12 -27.96
C ASN A 876 -25.15 -4.35 -27.07
N LEU A 877 -23.85 -4.53 -27.33
CA LEU A 877 -22.76 -3.83 -26.65
C LEU A 877 -22.74 -2.35 -27.06
N VAL A 878 -22.96 -1.46 -26.09
CA VAL A 878 -22.71 -0.02 -26.19
C VAL A 878 -21.20 0.21 -26.09
N TRP A 879 -20.62 0.93 -27.05
CA TRP A 879 -19.18 1.23 -27.09
C TRP A 879 -18.92 2.71 -26.80
N VAL A 880 -18.09 2.99 -25.79
CA VAL A 880 -17.50 4.32 -25.53
C VAL A 880 -15.98 4.20 -25.67
N VAL A 881 -15.37 5.04 -26.50
CA VAL A 881 -13.92 5.10 -26.72
C VAL A 881 -13.41 6.49 -26.33
N VAL A 882 -12.35 6.53 -25.53
CA VAL A 882 -11.65 7.77 -25.13
C VAL A 882 -10.22 7.71 -25.67
N GLY A 883 -9.84 8.62 -26.55
CA GLY A 883 -8.52 8.58 -27.18
C GLY A 883 -8.28 9.67 -28.22
N ASP A 884 -7.11 9.62 -28.86
CA ASP A 884 -6.72 10.60 -29.87
C ASP A 884 -7.53 10.41 -31.16
N LYS A 885 -8.55 11.26 -31.36
CA LYS A 885 -9.56 11.10 -32.42
C LYS A 885 -8.93 11.03 -33.81
N GLU A 886 -7.92 11.87 -34.08
CA GLU A 886 -7.28 11.95 -35.40
C GLU A 886 -6.56 10.64 -35.77
N LYS A 887 -6.10 9.88 -34.78
CA LYS A 887 -5.44 8.58 -34.97
C LYS A 887 -6.41 7.42 -35.04
N ILE A 888 -7.46 7.42 -34.21
CA ILE A 888 -8.32 6.23 -34.03
C ILE A 888 -9.60 6.25 -34.86
N GLU A 889 -10.18 7.43 -35.12
CA GLU A 889 -11.44 7.53 -35.84
C GLU A 889 -11.42 6.88 -37.24
N PRO A 890 -10.37 7.03 -38.08
CA PRO A 890 -10.35 6.40 -39.41
C PRO A 890 -10.47 4.87 -39.33
N GLY A 891 -9.69 4.24 -38.44
CA GLY A 891 -9.72 2.79 -38.24
C GLY A 891 -11.02 2.29 -37.64
N LEU A 892 -11.67 3.08 -36.76
CA LEU A 892 -12.98 2.75 -36.21
C LEU A 892 -14.10 2.85 -37.27
N ARG A 893 -14.02 3.79 -38.23
CA ARG A 893 -14.98 3.89 -39.34
C ARG A 893 -14.91 2.69 -40.30
N GLU A 894 -13.72 2.09 -40.48
CA GLU A 894 -13.55 0.85 -41.25
C GLU A 894 -14.29 -0.36 -40.64
N LEU A 895 -14.65 -0.31 -39.35
CA LEU A 895 -15.48 -1.35 -38.71
C LEU A 895 -16.96 -1.26 -39.11
N GLY A 896 -17.36 -0.22 -39.84
CA GLY A 896 -18.73 0.03 -40.28
C GLY A 896 -19.67 0.60 -39.22
N TYR A 897 -19.15 1.01 -38.06
CA TYR A 897 -19.92 1.62 -36.97
C TYR A 897 -20.20 3.11 -37.24
N ASP A 898 -21.38 3.58 -36.84
CA ASP A 898 -21.71 5.00 -36.73
C ASP A 898 -20.92 5.63 -35.58
N ILE A 899 -20.09 6.63 -35.87
CA ILE A 899 -19.31 7.34 -34.83
C ILE A 899 -20.03 8.61 -34.43
N MET A 900 -20.35 8.71 -33.13
CA MET A 900 -20.96 9.88 -32.49
C MET A 900 -19.96 10.54 -31.55
N HIS A 901 -19.59 11.79 -31.83
CA HIS A 901 -18.65 12.57 -31.01
C HIS A 901 -19.34 13.16 -29.78
N LEU A 902 -18.69 13.04 -28.62
CA LEU A 902 -19.20 13.54 -27.34
C LEU A 902 -18.30 14.59 -26.71
N ASP A 903 -18.90 15.50 -25.94
CA ASP A 903 -18.20 16.34 -24.97
C ASP A 903 -17.88 15.59 -23.66
N SER A 904 -17.14 16.26 -22.76
CA SER A 904 -16.73 15.70 -21.46
C SER A 904 -17.87 15.50 -20.44
N ASP A 905 -19.09 15.93 -20.75
CA ASP A 905 -20.31 15.72 -19.96
C ASP A 905 -21.30 14.77 -20.67
N GLY A 906 -20.90 14.14 -21.80
CA GLY A 906 -21.69 13.15 -22.51
C GLY A 906 -22.79 13.73 -23.39
N LYS A 907 -22.67 14.99 -23.82
CA LYS A 907 -23.56 15.60 -24.80
C LYS A 907 -23.02 15.34 -26.21
N LEU A 908 -23.90 15.06 -27.16
CA LEU A 908 -23.55 14.95 -28.58
C LEU A 908 -23.04 16.29 -29.10
N LEU A 909 -21.91 16.28 -29.80
CA LEU A 909 -21.42 17.42 -30.57
C LEU A 909 -22.14 17.44 -31.93
N ASP A 910 -22.75 18.57 -32.27
CA ASP A 910 -23.40 18.76 -33.58
C ASP A 910 -22.40 18.55 -34.72
N GLN A 911 -22.81 17.84 -35.77
CA GLN A 911 -22.00 17.63 -36.97
C GLN A 911 -21.95 18.91 -37.83
N VAL A 912 -21.14 19.88 -37.40
CA VAL A 912 -20.93 21.15 -38.09
C VAL A 912 -20.08 20.96 -39.36
N GLY A 913 -20.73 20.49 -40.43
CA GLY A 913 -20.33 20.73 -41.82
C GLY A 913 -19.16 19.91 -42.35
N MET A 914 -19.46 18.78 -43.00
CA MET A 914 -18.70 18.31 -44.16
C MET A 914 -19.60 18.41 -45.39
N ASN A 915 -19.26 19.34 -46.29
CA ASN A 915 -19.96 19.65 -47.54
C ASN A 915 -18.94 20.21 -48.54
#